data_AF-A0A6P8P2M1-F1
#
_entry.id   AF-A0A6P8P2M1-F1
#
_cell.length_a   1.000
_cell.length_b   1.000
_cell.length_c   1.000
_cell.angle_alpha   90.00
_cell.angle_beta   90.00
_cell.angle_gamma   90.00
#
_symmetry.space_group_name_H-M   'P 1'
#
loop_
_entity.id
_entity.type
_entity.pdbx_description
1 polymer ?
#
loop_
_entity_poly.entity_id
_entity_poly.type
_entity_poly.pdbx_seq_one_letter_code
_entity_poly.pdbx_strand_id
1 'polypeptide(L)'
;MEPGVGPMGFNNKQRSGSPGFPLQPKGRELNRNQRKNSEGYSESPDLEFEYADTDKWSAELSELYSYTEGPEFFLNRKCFEEDFRLHVQDKKWTELDIAQQRTHAMRLLDGLEVTAREKRLKVARAILYVAQGTFGECSSETEVQTWMRYNVFLLLEVGTFTALVELLTMEIENSAACSSAVRKPAISLADSTDLRVLLNIMFLIVDTVRQECEGDRLEWNAMQQTFRAELGTPLYSNEPFSVMLFGMVTKFCSGHAPHFPMKKVLLLLWKTVLCTVGGFEELQGMKAEKREMLGLPPLPEDSIKVIRSMRAASPPASASDLIEQQQKRGRREHKALIKQDNLDAFNERDPYKTDDSREEEEENDDDSSLEGEPFPLERDEVMPPPIPHTPSERLSFPKGLPWAPKVREKDIEIFLESSRSKFIGYTLGNDTNTVVGLPRPIHESIRTLKLHKYTSIAEVQVQLEEEYLQSPLSGGEEEVEQVPAEILYQGLLPSLPQYMIALLKILLAAAPTSKAKTDSINILADVLPEEMPTTVLQSMKLGVDVNRHKEIIVKAISAVLLLLLKHFKLNHVYQFEYMAQHLVFANCIPLILKFFNQNIMSYITAKNSISVLDYPYCVVHELPELTAESLEAGDNNQFCWRNLFSCINLLRILNKLTKWKHSRTMRNRENDSR
;
A
#
# COMPACT_ATOMS: atom_id res chain seq x y z
N MET A 1 -41.97 -35.90 -45.67
CA MET A 1 -41.74 -37.19 -45.00
C MET A 1 -40.89 -38.03 -45.93
N GLU A 2 -39.59 -38.11 -45.64
CA GLU A 2 -38.70 -39.28 -45.75
C GLU A 2 -37.23 -38.79 -45.63
N PRO A 3 -36.42 -39.35 -44.71
CA PRO A 3 -34.96 -39.22 -44.64
C PRO A 3 -34.28 -40.46 -45.28
N GLY A 4 -32.98 -40.57 -45.53
CA GLY A 4 -31.80 -39.76 -45.23
C GLY A 4 -30.52 -40.55 -45.60
N VAL A 5 -29.41 -40.18 -44.94
CA VAL A 5 -28.12 -40.90 -44.74
C VAL A 5 -26.93 -40.60 -45.67
N GLY A 6 -25.91 -39.92 -45.08
CA GLY A 6 -24.47 -40.26 -45.04
C GLY A 6 -23.59 -40.08 -46.29
N PRO A 7 -22.31 -39.64 -46.15
CA PRO A 7 -21.24 -40.65 -46.02
C PRO A 7 -19.97 -40.27 -45.20
N MET A 8 -19.17 -41.31 -44.92
CA MET A 8 -17.80 -41.32 -44.37
C MET A 8 -16.72 -41.00 -45.43
N GLY A 9 -15.57 -40.47 -44.99
CA GLY A 9 -14.40 -40.19 -45.84
C GLY A 9 -13.30 -41.27 -45.80
N PHE A 10 -12.20 -41.04 -46.53
CA PHE A 10 -10.79 -41.24 -46.12
C PHE A 10 -9.79 -40.75 -47.20
N ASN A 11 -8.62 -40.32 -46.71
CA ASN A 11 -7.44 -39.64 -47.29
C ASN A 11 -6.67 -40.34 -48.45
N ASN A 12 -5.94 -39.57 -49.29
CA ASN A 12 -4.46 -39.37 -49.21
C ASN A 12 -3.85 -38.37 -50.25
N LYS A 13 -2.86 -37.59 -49.76
CA LYS A 13 -1.67 -36.86 -50.35
C LYS A 13 -1.32 -37.03 -51.85
N GLN A 14 -0.68 -36.09 -52.60
CA GLN A 14 0.49 -35.21 -52.30
C GLN A 14 0.81 -34.17 -53.44
N ARG A 15 1.23 -32.93 -53.04
CA ARG A 15 2.27 -31.98 -53.58
C ARG A 15 2.34 -31.42 -55.05
N SER A 16 2.40 -30.08 -55.13
CA SER A 16 3.50 -29.19 -55.63
C SER A 16 3.21 -28.18 -56.78
N GLY A 17 3.71 -26.93 -56.62
CA GLY A 17 4.13 -26.03 -57.72
C GLY A 17 3.44 -24.65 -57.88
N SER A 18 4.13 -23.55 -57.51
CA SER A 18 3.85 -22.13 -57.87
C SER A 18 4.13 -21.85 -59.37
N PRO A 19 3.70 -20.73 -60.05
CA PRO A 19 4.19 -19.33 -59.82
C PRO A 19 3.31 -18.12 -60.29
N GLY A 20 3.70 -16.87 -59.95
CA GLY A 20 3.69 -15.70 -60.85
C GLY A 20 2.52 -14.67 -60.86
N PHE A 21 2.84 -13.38 -60.59
CA PHE A 21 2.01 -12.15 -60.71
C PHE A 21 1.96 -11.54 -62.14
N PRO A 22 1.06 -10.57 -62.47
CA PRO A 22 1.46 -9.14 -62.54
C PRO A 22 0.39 -8.01 -62.28
N LEU A 23 0.85 -6.89 -61.64
CA LEU A 23 0.67 -5.39 -61.82
C LEU A 23 -0.73 -4.77 -62.17
N GLN A 24 -1.22 -3.57 -61.78
CA GLN A 24 -0.81 -2.24 -61.19
C GLN A 24 -2.13 -1.42 -60.88
N PRO A 25 -2.22 -0.13 -60.40
CA PRO A 25 -1.21 0.94 -60.24
C PRO A 25 -1.22 1.74 -58.90
N LYS A 26 -0.20 2.61 -58.79
CA LYS A 26 0.18 3.49 -57.67
C LYS A 26 -0.69 4.75 -57.54
N GLY A 27 -0.93 5.17 -56.29
CA GLY A 27 -1.45 6.50 -55.93
C GLY A 27 -0.98 6.97 -54.54
N ARG A 28 0.08 7.80 -54.53
CA ARG A 28 0.50 8.80 -53.51
C ARG A 28 0.57 8.38 -52.03
N GLU A 29 1.77 7.98 -51.59
CA GLU A 29 2.22 8.08 -50.19
C GLU A 29 2.80 9.48 -49.92
N LEU A 30 2.06 10.31 -49.17
CA LEU A 30 2.56 11.54 -48.55
C LEU A 30 1.89 11.68 -47.16
N ASN A 31 2.44 10.98 -46.15
CA ASN A 31 2.41 11.34 -44.71
C ASN A 31 2.74 10.14 -43.80
N ARG A 32 3.92 9.52 -43.96
CA ARG A 32 4.39 8.48 -43.01
C ARG A 32 5.71 8.85 -42.31
N ASN A 33 5.97 10.14 -42.08
CA ASN A 33 7.22 10.60 -41.43
C ASN A 33 7.03 11.48 -40.19
N GLN A 34 5.91 11.40 -39.46
CA GLN A 34 5.73 12.17 -38.21
C GLN A 34 5.55 11.34 -36.92
N ARG A 35 5.87 10.03 -36.93
CA ARG A 35 5.75 9.20 -35.71
C ARG A 35 6.98 8.34 -35.38
N LYS A 36 8.17 8.76 -35.81
CA LYS A 36 9.44 8.05 -35.50
C LYS A 36 10.38 8.77 -34.54
N ASN A 37 9.93 9.84 -33.86
CA ASN A 37 10.76 10.63 -32.95
C ASN A 37 10.45 10.42 -31.44
N SER A 38 9.90 9.27 -31.05
CA SER A 38 9.72 8.93 -29.62
C SER A 38 10.21 7.54 -29.22
N GLU A 39 10.86 6.79 -30.11
CA GLU A 39 11.46 5.47 -29.79
C GLU A 39 12.91 5.62 -29.30
N GLY A 40 13.15 6.54 -28.37
CA GLY A 40 14.47 6.76 -27.77
C GLY A 40 14.43 7.09 -26.28
N TYR A 41 13.26 6.91 -25.64
CA TYR A 41 13.12 7.05 -24.20
C TYR A 41 13.15 5.65 -23.60
N SER A 42 14.04 5.45 -22.61
CA SER A 42 14.26 4.18 -21.91
C SER A 42 12.99 3.33 -21.86
N GLU A 43 13.02 2.15 -22.46
CA GLU A 43 12.06 1.09 -22.17
C GLU A 43 12.19 0.81 -20.67
N SER A 44 11.37 1.49 -19.87
CA SER A 44 11.13 1.05 -18.51
C SER A 44 10.39 -0.28 -18.68
N PRO A 45 10.92 -1.38 -18.12
CA PRO A 45 10.26 -2.67 -18.24
C PRO A 45 8.84 -2.56 -17.69
N ASP A 46 7.87 -3.11 -18.41
CA ASP A 46 6.49 -3.17 -17.92
C ASP A 46 6.47 -4.01 -16.63
N LEU A 47 6.09 -3.39 -15.50
CA LEU A 47 6.02 -4.05 -14.20
C LEU A 47 4.69 -4.81 -14.07
N GLU A 48 4.77 -6.13 -13.86
CA GLU A 48 3.60 -6.94 -13.53
C GLU A 48 3.28 -6.79 -12.04
N PHE A 49 2.51 -5.74 -11.70
CA PHE A 49 2.12 -5.43 -10.33
C PHE A 49 0.60 -5.43 -10.16
N GLU A 50 0.10 -6.27 -9.27
CA GLU A 50 -1.29 -6.23 -8.83
C GLU A 50 -1.45 -5.38 -7.57
N TYR A 51 -2.14 -4.25 -7.71
CA TYR A 51 -2.56 -3.45 -6.57
C TYR A 51 -3.86 -4.02 -5.99
N ALA A 52 -3.73 -4.74 -4.87
CA ALA A 52 -4.81 -5.33 -4.08
C ALA A 52 -4.71 -4.91 -2.60
N ASP A 53 -5.69 -5.29 -1.78
CA ASP A 53 -5.67 -5.01 -0.34
C ASP A 53 -4.52 -5.74 0.39
N THR A 54 -4.10 -6.91 -0.07
CA THR A 54 -2.99 -7.68 0.51
C THR A 54 -2.14 -8.34 -0.57
N ASP A 55 -0.93 -8.76 -0.22
CA ASP A 55 -0.10 -9.63 -1.07
C ASP A 55 -0.61 -11.08 -1.00
N LYS A 56 0.12 -12.01 -1.63
CA LYS A 56 -0.08 -13.45 -1.51
C LYS A 56 0.00 -13.89 -0.05
N TRP A 57 -0.81 -14.88 0.31
CA TRP A 57 -0.92 -15.35 1.69
C TRP A 57 0.43 -15.78 2.30
N SER A 58 1.27 -16.51 1.55
CA SER A 58 2.61 -16.90 2.01
C SER A 58 3.51 -15.69 2.34
N ALA A 59 3.44 -14.62 1.56
CA ALA A 59 4.20 -13.40 1.81
C ALA A 59 3.70 -12.71 3.10
N GLU A 60 2.39 -12.63 3.31
CA GLU A 60 1.80 -12.05 4.52
C GLU A 60 2.16 -12.86 5.79
N LEU A 61 2.19 -14.20 5.69
CA LEU A 61 2.64 -15.09 6.77
C LEU A 61 4.13 -14.91 7.07
N SER A 62 4.97 -14.76 6.04
CA SER A 62 6.39 -14.48 6.20
C SER A 62 6.60 -13.15 6.95
N GLU A 63 5.86 -12.08 6.59
CA GLU A 63 6.01 -10.74 7.18
C GLU A 63 5.74 -10.69 8.70
N LEU A 64 4.91 -11.60 9.21
CA LEU A 64 4.63 -11.72 10.64
C LEU A 64 5.91 -11.97 11.46
N TYR A 65 6.81 -12.83 10.97
CA TYR A 65 7.98 -13.27 11.68
C TYR A 65 9.24 -12.48 11.27
N SER A 66 10.04 -12.13 12.26
CA SER A 66 11.41 -11.64 12.06
C SER A 66 12.34 -12.85 11.95
N TYR A 67 13.45 -12.75 11.20
CA TYR A 67 14.38 -13.87 11.03
C TYR A 67 15.15 -14.22 12.31
N THR A 68 15.16 -13.32 13.29
CA THR A 68 15.67 -13.58 14.65
C THR A 68 14.74 -14.52 15.45
N GLU A 69 13.46 -14.64 15.07
CA GLU A 69 12.48 -15.50 15.75
C GLU A 69 12.58 -16.98 15.33
N GLY A 70 13.45 -17.33 14.37
CA GLY A 70 13.60 -18.70 13.85
C GLY A 70 13.66 -19.81 14.91
N PRO A 71 14.49 -19.68 15.97
CA PRO A 71 14.56 -20.68 17.03
C PRO A 71 13.23 -20.91 17.78
N GLU A 72 12.31 -19.94 17.76
CA GLU A 72 11.04 -20.03 18.47
C GLU A 72 10.07 -21.02 17.82
N PHE A 73 10.17 -21.28 16.51
CA PHE A 73 9.34 -22.30 15.86
C PHE A 73 9.56 -23.67 16.50
N PHE A 74 10.82 -24.05 16.70
CA PHE A 74 11.16 -25.32 17.36
C PHE A 74 10.71 -25.33 18.83
N LEU A 75 10.84 -24.21 19.54
CA LEU A 75 10.38 -24.10 20.91
C LEU A 75 8.86 -24.29 21.04
N ASN A 76 8.09 -23.68 20.12
CA ASN A 76 6.64 -23.83 20.08
C ASN A 76 6.23 -25.28 19.86
N ARG A 77 6.86 -25.94 18.88
CA ARG A 77 6.69 -27.37 18.62
C ARG A 77 7.00 -28.21 19.85
N LYS A 78 8.13 -27.96 20.51
CA LYS A 78 8.54 -28.69 21.71
C LYS A 78 7.50 -28.56 22.83
N CYS A 79 6.99 -27.35 23.09
CA CYS A 79 5.95 -27.13 24.10
C CYS A 79 4.67 -27.91 23.79
N PHE A 80 4.26 -27.97 22.51
CA PHE A 80 3.12 -28.78 22.09
C PHE A 80 3.39 -30.27 22.28
N GLU A 81 4.51 -30.80 21.79
CA GLU A 81 4.82 -32.24 21.90
C GLU A 81 4.93 -32.72 23.36
N GLU A 82 5.48 -31.89 24.26
CA GLU A 82 5.55 -32.19 25.69
C GLU A 82 4.17 -32.35 26.32
N ASP A 83 3.21 -31.47 25.99
CA ASP A 83 1.84 -31.56 26.50
C ASP A 83 1.02 -32.67 25.80
N PHE A 84 1.20 -32.80 24.49
CA PHE A 84 0.48 -33.75 23.65
C PHE A 84 0.77 -35.20 24.07
N ARG A 85 2.04 -35.54 24.34
CA ARG A 85 2.48 -36.88 24.76
C ARG A 85 1.92 -37.33 26.12
N LEU A 86 1.47 -36.40 26.97
CA LEU A 86 0.84 -36.74 28.25
C LEU A 86 -0.56 -37.34 28.05
N HIS A 87 -1.21 -37.02 26.94
CA HIS A 87 -2.62 -37.32 26.71
C HIS A 87 -2.86 -38.26 25.53
N VAL A 88 -1.96 -38.24 24.55
CA VAL A 88 -2.02 -39.04 23.34
C VAL A 88 -0.70 -39.77 23.19
N GLN A 89 -0.74 -41.10 23.23
CA GLN A 89 0.43 -41.95 22.99
C GLN A 89 0.42 -42.44 21.54
N ASP A 90 1.59 -42.39 20.90
CA ASP A 90 1.90 -43.02 19.61
C ASP A 90 1.02 -42.62 18.41
N LYS A 91 0.44 -41.41 18.41
CA LYS A 91 -0.26 -40.84 17.26
C LYS A 91 0.23 -39.43 16.96
N LYS A 92 0.01 -38.98 15.73
CA LYS A 92 0.26 -37.60 15.29
C LYS A 92 -1.00 -36.73 15.41
N TRP A 93 -0.85 -35.41 15.45
CA TRP A 93 -1.99 -34.47 15.46
C TRP A 93 -2.89 -34.69 14.24
N THR A 94 -2.28 -34.86 13.07
CA THR A 94 -2.94 -35.09 11.79
C THR A 94 -3.69 -36.43 11.69
N GLU A 95 -3.39 -37.39 12.57
CA GLU A 95 -4.01 -38.73 12.61
C GLU A 95 -5.18 -38.84 13.61
N LEU A 96 -5.39 -37.80 14.42
CA LEU A 96 -6.48 -37.77 15.38
C LEU A 96 -7.83 -37.55 14.70
N ASP A 97 -8.89 -38.07 15.32
CA ASP A 97 -10.25 -37.72 14.91
C ASP A 97 -10.61 -36.28 15.34
N ILE A 98 -11.62 -35.70 14.68
CA ILE A 98 -12.05 -34.30 14.92
C ILE A 98 -12.43 -34.08 16.40
N ALA A 99 -13.04 -35.08 17.05
CA ALA A 99 -13.46 -34.97 18.45
C ALA A 99 -12.27 -34.96 19.42
N GLN A 100 -11.23 -35.74 19.14
CA GLN A 100 -9.97 -35.80 19.87
C GLN A 100 -9.19 -34.49 19.70
N GLN A 101 -9.11 -33.97 18.47
CA GLN A 101 -8.49 -32.68 18.19
C GLN A 101 -9.20 -31.55 18.96
N ARG A 102 -10.55 -31.52 18.91
CA ARG A 102 -11.35 -30.57 19.68
C ARG A 102 -11.12 -30.69 21.18
N THR A 103 -11.12 -31.92 21.71
CA THR A 103 -10.91 -32.16 23.14
C THR A 103 -9.52 -31.68 23.57
N HIS A 104 -8.49 -31.89 22.75
CA HIS A 104 -7.15 -31.40 23.04
C HIS A 104 -7.07 -29.87 22.96
N ALA A 105 -7.70 -29.24 21.95
CA ALA A 105 -7.79 -27.79 21.84
C ALA A 105 -8.49 -27.15 23.06
N MET A 106 -9.57 -27.77 23.57
CA MET A 106 -10.23 -27.35 24.82
C MET A 106 -9.30 -27.44 26.03
N ARG A 107 -8.51 -28.50 26.15
CA ARG A 107 -7.53 -28.62 27.25
C ARG A 107 -6.43 -27.58 27.17
N LEU A 108 -5.94 -27.26 25.97
CA LEU A 108 -4.99 -26.17 25.78
C LEU A 108 -5.62 -24.83 26.19
N LEU A 109 -6.90 -24.61 25.88
CA LEU A 109 -7.63 -23.43 26.34
C LEU A 109 -7.72 -23.38 27.88
N ASP A 110 -8.10 -24.47 28.53
CA ASP A 110 -8.12 -24.56 30.01
C ASP A 110 -6.72 -24.28 30.61
N GLY A 111 -5.66 -24.70 29.92
CA GLY A 111 -4.27 -24.45 30.29
C GLY A 111 -3.85 -22.98 30.24
N LEU A 112 -4.55 -22.13 29.47
CA LEU A 112 -4.31 -20.69 29.41
C LEU A 112 -4.80 -19.96 30.67
N GLU A 113 -5.78 -20.53 31.38
CA GLU A 113 -6.36 -19.94 32.60
C GLU A 113 -5.47 -20.14 33.85
N VAL A 114 -4.37 -20.88 33.72
CA VAL A 114 -3.43 -21.15 34.82
C VAL A 114 -2.73 -19.86 35.28
N THR A 115 -2.69 -19.65 36.60
CA THR A 115 -2.09 -18.45 37.23
C THR A 115 -0.57 -18.37 37.06
N ALA A 116 0.11 -19.51 36.89
CA ALA A 116 1.55 -19.56 36.72
C ALA A 116 1.95 -19.10 35.30
N ARG A 117 2.55 -17.89 35.20
CA ARG A 117 2.98 -17.26 33.94
C ARG A 117 3.78 -18.20 33.03
N GLU A 118 4.77 -18.91 33.58
CA GLU A 118 5.64 -19.78 32.77
C GLU A 118 4.90 -20.97 32.17
N LYS A 119 3.96 -21.56 32.92
CA LYS A 119 3.10 -22.65 32.42
C LYS A 119 2.16 -22.14 31.34
N ARG A 120 1.51 -21.00 31.59
CA ARG A 120 0.63 -20.35 30.62
C ARG A 120 1.36 -20.00 29.32
N LEU A 121 2.60 -19.51 29.39
CA LEU A 121 3.40 -19.24 28.20
C LEU A 121 3.71 -20.52 27.40
N LYS A 122 4.02 -21.65 28.06
CA LYS A 122 4.23 -22.93 27.37
C LYS A 122 2.97 -23.38 26.64
N VAL A 123 1.80 -23.24 27.26
CA VAL A 123 0.50 -23.55 26.63
C VAL A 123 0.22 -22.61 25.46
N ALA A 124 0.44 -21.30 25.62
CA ALA A 124 0.28 -20.33 24.54
C ALA A 124 1.21 -20.66 23.35
N ARG A 125 2.45 -21.10 23.62
CA ARG A 125 3.38 -21.58 22.58
C ARG A 125 2.88 -22.85 21.89
N ALA A 126 2.26 -23.77 22.62
CA ALA A 126 1.64 -24.96 22.04
C ALA A 126 0.45 -24.60 21.12
N ILE A 127 -0.40 -23.66 21.55
CA ILE A 127 -1.49 -23.13 20.72
C ILE A 127 -0.93 -22.43 19.47
N LEU A 128 0.15 -21.66 19.60
CA LEU A 128 0.81 -21.04 18.47
C LEU A 128 1.33 -22.07 17.47
N TYR A 129 1.90 -23.19 17.92
CA TYR A 129 2.31 -24.27 17.03
C TYR A 129 1.13 -24.89 16.27
N VAL A 130 -0.01 -25.08 16.94
CA VAL A 130 -1.26 -25.55 16.30
C VAL A 130 -1.74 -24.54 15.26
N ALA A 131 -1.79 -23.26 15.61
CA ALA A 131 -2.15 -22.17 14.68
C ALA A 131 -1.16 -22.03 13.51
N GLN A 132 0.12 -22.40 13.70
CA GLN A 132 1.16 -22.47 12.65
C GLN A 132 1.01 -23.69 11.73
N GLY A 133 -0.13 -24.37 11.75
CA GLY A 133 -0.43 -25.49 10.85
C GLY A 133 0.31 -26.78 11.17
N THR A 134 0.80 -26.95 12.42
CA THR A 134 1.47 -28.19 12.87
C THR A 134 2.56 -28.67 11.89
N PHE A 135 3.38 -27.72 11.42
CA PHE A 135 4.32 -27.90 10.32
C PHE A 135 5.31 -29.06 10.49
N GLY A 136 5.56 -29.51 11.72
CA GLY A 136 6.48 -30.62 12.01
C GLY A 136 5.98 -31.98 11.50
N GLU A 137 4.71 -32.06 11.10
CA GLU A 137 4.07 -33.24 10.51
C GLU A 137 3.84 -33.10 9.00
N CYS A 138 4.12 -31.93 8.43
CA CYS A 138 3.83 -31.60 7.02
C CYS A 138 5.04 -31.85 6.12
N SER A 139 4.80 -32.17 4.85
CA SER A 139 5.82 -32.42 3.83
C SER A 139 5.94 -31.29 2.80
N SER A 140 5.02 -30.33 2.81
CA SER A 140 4.96 -29.22 1.85
C SER A 140 4.34 -27.96 2.47
N GLU A 141 4.66 -26.79 1.91
CA GLU A 141 4.10 -25.51 2.36
C GLU A 141 2.57 -25.43 2.21
N THR A 142 2.02 -26.04 1.16
CA THR A 142 0.57 -26.08 0.91
C THR A 142 -0.17 -26.92 1.95
N GLU A 143 0.45 -28.00 2.42
CA GLU A 143 -0.06 -28.83 3.51
C GLU A 143 -0.08 -28.05 4.83
N VAL A 144 0.98 -27.29 5.14
CA VAL A 144 1.03 -26.40 6.31
C VAL A 144 -0.11 -25.39 6.28
N GLN A 145 -0.35 -24.76 5.12
CA GLN A 145 -1.44 -23.79 4.94
C GLN A 145 -2.83 -24.43 5.09
N THR A 146 -3.00 -25.66 4.60
CA THR A 146 -4.26 -26.41 4.73
C THR A 146 -4.55 -26.73 6.21
N TRP A 147 -3.56 -27.23 6.93
CA TRP A 147 -3.68 -27.50 8.36
C TRP A 147 -3.82 -26.24 9.19
N MET A 148 -3.13 -25.15 8.84
CA MET A 148 -3.31 -23.84 9.45
C MET A 148 -4.76 -23.39 9.35
N ARG A 149 -5.36 -23.46 8.15
CA ARG A 149 -6.77 -23.11 7.95
C ARG A 149 -7.69 -23.93 8.86
N TYR A 150 -7.56 -25.25 8.84
CA TYR A 150 -8.36 -26.13 9.67
C TYR A 150 -8.19 -25.85 11.18
N ASN A 151 -6.93 -25.77 11.64
CA ASN A 151 -6.59 -25.56 13.05
C ASN A 151 -7.09 -24.20 13.56
N VAL A 152 -7.02 -23.14 12.73
CA VAL A 152 -7.55 -21.82 13.09
C VAL A 152 -9.07 -21.87 13.31
N PHE A 153 -9.84 -22.50 12.42
CA PHE A 153 -11.28 -22.64 12.61
C PHE A 153 -11.61 -23.46 13.85
N LEU A 154 -10.84 -24.52 14.15
CA LEU A 154 -11.00 -25.30 15.38
C LEU A 154 -10.74 -24.44 16.64
N LEU A 155 -9.67 -23.66 16.66
CA LEU A 155 -9.34 -22.77 17.78
C LEU A 155 -10.40 -21.69 17.98
N LEU A 156 -10.94 -21.15 16.88
CA LEU A 156 -12.04 -20.19 16.92
C LEU A 156 -13.31 -20.83 17.49
N GLU A 157 -13.65 -22.05 17.06
CA GLU A 157 -14.82 -22.79 17.55
C GLU A 157 -14.78 -23.07 19.06
N VAL A 158 -13.58 -23.33 19.58
CA VAL A 158 -13.37 -23.59 21.01
C VAL A 158 -13.38 -22.29 21.85
N GLY A 159 -13.36 -21.11 21.22
CA GLY A 159 -13.38 -19.81 21.92
C GLY A 159 -11.99 -19.27 22.28
N THR A 160 -10.94 -19.73 21.59
CA THR A 160 -9.55 -19.33 21.90
C THR A 160 -9.33 -17.83 21.72
N PHE A 161 -9.99 -17.19 20.75
CA PHE A 161 -9.79 -15.76 20.49
C PHE A 161 -10.20 -14.88 21.68
N THR A 162 -11.34 -15.17 22.31
CA THR A 162 -11.83 -14.45 23.50
C THR A 162 -10.82 -14.52 24.65
N ALA A 163 -10.31 -15.73 24.96
CA ALA A 163 -9.29 -15.90 25.99
C ALA A 163 -7.98 -15.15 25.66
N LEU A 164 -7.59 -15.11 24.38
CA LEU A 164 -6.42 -14.34 23.94
C LEU A 164 -6.61 -12.84 24.12
N VAL A 165 -7.81 -12.30 23.88
CA VAL A 165 -8.11 -10.88 24.12
C VAL A 165 -7.92 -10.54 25.61
N GLU A 166 -8.48 -11.35 26.51
CA GLU A 166 -8.34 -11.13 27.97
C GLU A 166 -6.87 -11.19 28.42
N LEU A 167 -6.11 -12.16 27.93
CA LEU A 167 -4.68 -12.27 28.21
C LEU A 167 -3.88 -11.10 27.63
N LEU A 168 -4.24 -10.64 26.43
CA LEU A 168 -3.62 -9.49 25.82
C LEU A 168 -3.89 -8.22 26.63
N THR A 169 -5.14 -7.99 27.09
CA THR A 169 -5.48 -6.85 27.95
C THR A 169 -4.66 -6.88 29.25
N MET A 170 -4.56 -8.05 29.90
CA MET A 170 -3.74 -8.22 31.09
C MET A 170 -2.26 -7.91 30.83
N GLU A 171 -1.69 -8.36 29.71
CA GLU A 171 -0.29 -8.09 29.38
C GLU A 171 -0.04 -6.64 28.93
N ILE A 172 -1.02 -5.99 28.31
CA ILE A 172 -0.98 -4.55 28.02
C ILE A 172 -0.87 -3.75 29.33
N GLU A 173 -1.58 -4.16 30.39
CA GLU A 173 -1.59 -3.51 31.70
C GLU A 173 -0.40 -3.88 32.60
N ASN A 174 0.48 -4.79 32.16
CA ASN A 174 1.62 -5.29 32.93
C ASN A 174 2.68 -4.21 33.21
N SER A 175 2.50 -3.51 34.33
CA SER A 175 3.37 -2.41 34.77
C SER A 175 4.78 -2.87 35.14
N ALA A 176 4.96 -4.13 35.53
CA ALA A 176 6.27 -4.70 35.87
C ALA A 176 7.13 -4.90 34.61
N ALA A 177 6.54 -5.43 33.53
CA ALA A 177 7.22 -5.55 32.23
C ALA A 177 7.63 -4.17 31.69
N CYS A 178 6.73 -3.20 31.77
CA CYS A 178 7.04 -1.80 31.44
C CYS A 178 8.22 -1.26 32.25
N SER A 179 8.17 -1.38 33.58
CA SER A 179 9.22 -0.88 34.47
C SER A 179 10.59 -1.52 34.20
N SER A 180 10.61 -2.80 33.83
CA SER A 180 11.83 -3.51 33.43
C SER A 180 12.37 -2.98 32.11
N ALA A 181 11.52 -2.87 31.10
CA ALA A 181 11.91 -2.42 29.76
C ALA A 181 12.48 -0.99 29.75
N VAL A 182 11.87 -0.07 30.50
CA VAL A 182 12.32 1.33 30.58
C VAL A 182 13.71 1.47 31.21
N ARG A 183 14.11 0.53 32.08
CA ARG A 183 15.43 0.55 32.74
C ARG A 183 16.53 -0.09 31.90
N LYS A 184 16.17 -0.91 30.91
CA LYS A 184 17.16 -1.61 30.07
C LYS A 184 17.75 -0.65 29.03
N PRO A 185 19.08 -0.65 28.85
CA PRO A 185 19.74 0.21 27.87
C PRO A 185 19.43 -0.21 26.42
N ALA A 186 19.18 -1.50 26.19
CA ALA A 186 18.72 -2.04 24.92
C ALA A 186 17.58 -3.03 25.18
N ILE A 187 16.46 -2.82 24.50
CA ILE A 187 15.30 -3.71 24.54
C ILE A 187 15.42 -4.69 23.37
N SER A 188 15.14 -5.95 23.63
CA SER A 188 15.24 -7.04 22.66
C SER A 188 13.91 -7.80 22.55
N LEU A 189 13.84 -8.74 21.61
CA LEU A 189 12.67 -9.59 21.42
C LEU A 189 12.31 -10.42 22.68
N ALA A 190 13.30 -10.70 23.55
CA ALA A 190 13.08 -11.44 24.79
C ALA A 190 12.14 -10.69 25.77
N ASP A 191 12.12 -9.35 25.70
CA ASP A 191 11.34 -8.48 26.59
C ASP A 191 9.84 -8.47 26.29
N SER A 192 9.42 -9.04 25.16
CA SER A 192 8.03 -9.04 24.68
C SER A 192 7.50 -10.41 24.33
N THR A 193 8.14 -11.47 24.83
CA THR A 193 7.84 -12.86 24.47
C THR A 193 6.35 -13.22 24.61
N ASP A 194 5.71 -12.94 25.75
CA ASP A 194 4.30 -13.23 25.96
C ASP A 194 3.42 -12.49 24.93
N LEU A 195 3.64 -11.18 24.75
CA LEU A 195 2.91 -10.37 23.75
C LEU A 195 3.10 -10.90 22.33
N ARG A 196 4.33 -11.26 21.93
CA ARG A 196 4.62 -11.77 20.59
C ARG A 196 3.89 -13.07 20.32
N VAL A 197 3.87 -14.00 21.28
CA VAL A 197 3.14 -15.27 21.13
C VAL A 197 1.64 -15.01 20.98
N LEU A 198 1.04 -14.19 21.84
CA LEU A 198 -0.39 -13.86 21.75
C LEU A 198 -0.75 -13.17 20.42
N LEU A 199 -0.01 -12.12 20.05
CA LEU A 199 -0.25 -11.36 18.82
C LEU A 199 -0.05 -12.22 17.57
N ASN A 200 0.89 -13.16 17.57
CA ASN A 200 1.08 -14.10 16.47
C ASN A 200 -0.15 -15.00 16.29
N ILE A 201 -0.69 -15.58 17.37
CA ILE A 201 -1.89 -16.43 17.31
C ILE A 201 -3.08 -15.61 16.78
N MET A 202 -3.29 -14.41 17.35
CA MET A 202 -4.38 -13.53 16.94
C MET A 202 -4.26 -13.09 15.48
N PHE A 203 -3.06 -12.79 15.01
CA PHE A 203 -2.82 -12.47 13.59
C PHE A 203 -3.15 -13.66 12.70
N LEU A 204 -2.67 -14.86 13.03
CA LEU A 204 -2.96 -16.06 12.23
C LEU A 204 -4.48 -16.34 12.18
N ILE A 205 -5.20 -16.16 13.29
CA ILE A 205 -6.66 -16.30 13.31
C ILE A 205 -7.31 -15.26 12.38
N VAL A 206 -7.05 -13.96 12.59
CA VAL A 206 -7.68 -12.88 11.82
C VAL A 206 -7.35 -12.97 10.33
N ASP A 207 -6.09 -13.24 9.97
CA ASP A 207 -5.66 -13.27 8.58
C ASP A 207 -6.18 -14.50 7.81
N THR A 208 -6.28 -15.65 8.48
CA THR A 208 -6.80 -16.89 7.89
C THR A 208 -8.31 -16.86 7.75
N VAL A 209 -9.04 -16.40 8.79
CA VAL A 209 -10.50 -16.32 8.76
C VAL A 209 -10.97 -15.24 7.78
N ARG A 210 -10.22 -14.15 7.58
CA ARG A 210 -10.57 -13.12 6.58
C ARG A 210 -10.57 -13.69 5.15
N GLN A 211 -9.70 -14.64 4.84
CA GLN A 211 -9.59 -15.18 3.49
C GLN A 211 -10.72 -16.12 3.17
N GLU A 212 -11.45 -15.84 2.09
CA GLU A 212 -12.44 -16.73 1.51
C GLU A 212 -11.72 -17.77 0.63
N CYS A 213 -11.99 -19.06 0.82
CA CYS A 213 -11.43 -20.12 0.00
C CYS A 213 -12.54 -20.90 -0.73
N GLU A 214 -12.33 -21.15 -2.01
CA GLU A 214 -13.23 -22.01 -2.79
C GLU A 214 -13.24 -23.43 -2.21
N GLY A 215 -14.39 -23.87 -1.70
CA GLY A 215 -14.56 -25.19 -1.06
C GLY A 215 -14.65 -25.18 0.46
N ASP A 216 -14.70 -24.01 1.11
CA ASP A 216 -14.97 -23.93 2.54
C ASP A 216 -16.35 -24.52 2.92
N ARG A 217 -16.41 -25.07 4.13
CA ARG A 217 -17.66 -25.58 4.70
C ARG A 217 -18.62 -24.42 4.97
N LEU A 218 -19.92 -24.64 4.79
CA LEU A 218 -20.96 -23.63 5.10
C LEU A 218 -20.88 -23.15 6.56
N GLU A 219 -20.52 -24.04 7.48
CA GLU A 219 -20.28 -23.71 8.90
C GLU A 219 -19.15 -22.70 9.08
N TRP A 220 -18.07 -22.82 8.31
CA TRP A 220 -16.93 -21.90 8.36
C TRP A 220 -17.30 -20.51 7.84
N ASN A 221 -18.13 -20.42 6.82
CA ASN A 221 -18.65 -19.14 6.33
C ASN A 221 -19.53 -18.45 7.39
N ALA A 222 -20.38 -19.20 8.09
CA ALA A 222 -21.19 -18.66 9.19
C ALA A 222 -20.32 -18.20 10.37
N MET A 223 -19.29 -18.98 10.73
CA MET A 223 -18.31 -18.61 11.76
C MET A 223 -17.52 -17.36 11.36
N GLN A 224 -17.11 -17.24 10.10
CA GLN A 224 -16.40 -16.07 9.58
C GLN A 224 -17.25 -14.80 9.72
N GLN A 225 -18.53 -14.84 9.34
CA GLN A 225 -19.45 -13.71 9.50
C GLN A 225 -19.67 -13.34 10.96
N THR A 226 -19.84 -14.34 11.82
CA THR A 226 -20.01 -14.15 13.27
C THR A 226 -18.76 -13.48 13.86
N PHE A 227 -17.57 -14.01 13.55
CA PHE A 227 -16.29 -13.47 14.01
C PHE A 227 -16.04 -12.04 13.51
N ARG A 228 -16.37 -11.75 12.25
CA ARG A 228 -16.30 -10.38 11.69
C ARG A 228 -17.18 -9.41 12.47
N ALA A 229 -18.40 -9.81 12.81
CA ALA A 229 -19.30 -9.00 13.62
C ALA A 229 -18.74 -8.79 15.04
N GLU A 230 -18.28 -9.86 15.69
CA GLU A 230 -17.70 -9.80 17.04
C GLU A 230 -16.50 -8.86 17.13
N LEU A 231 -15.58 -8.91 16.16
CA LEU A 231 -14.42 -8.01 16.10
C LEU A 231 -14.80 -6.53 15.95
N GLY A 232 -15.90 -6.25 15.25
CA GLY A 232 -16.40 -4.90 15.00
C GLY A 232 -17.19 -4.31 16.16
N THR A 233 -17.79 -5.17 16.99
CA THR A 233 -18.59 -4.76 18.14
C THR A 233 -17.74 -4.55 19.41
N PRO A 234 -18.18 -3.68 20.35
CA PRO A 234 -17.48 -3.42 21.61
C PRO A 234 -17.69 -4.54 22.65
N LEU A 235 -17.42 -5.79 22.28
CA LEU A 235 -17.59 -6.96 23.16
C LEU A 235 -16.48 -7.05 24.22
N TYR A 236 -15.29 -6.56 23.87
CA TYR A 236 -14.11 -6.67 24.70
C TYR A 236 -13.81 -5.30 25.34
N SER A 237 -13.92 -5.18 26.66
CA SER A 237 -13.61 -3.93 27.40
C SER A 237 -14.38 -2.66 26.97
N ASN A 238 -15.62 -2.79 26.47
CA ASN A 238 -16.46 -1.71 25.96
C ASN A 238 -15.92 -0.97 24.71
N GLU A 239 -14.94 -1.53 24.00
CA GLU A 239 -14.42 -0.94 22.76
C GLU A 239 -14.15 -2.03 21.70
N PRO A 240 -14.24 -1.71 20.39
CA PRO A 240 -13.86 -2.66 19.34
C PRO A 240 -12.39 -3.08 19.45
N PHE A 241 -12.07 -4.31 19.04
CA PHE A 241 -10.71 -4.86 19.15
C PHE A 241 -9.64 -3.98 18.48
N SER A 242 -9.97 -3.35 17.35
CA SER A 242 -9.08 -2.39 16.68
C SER A 242 -8.75 -1.17 17.53
N VAL A 243 -9.67 -0.69 18.38
CA VAL A 243 -9.44 0.47 19.27
C VAL A 243 -8.44 0.11 20.37
N MET A 244 -8.52 -1.10 20.92
CA MET A 244 -7.52 -1.61 21.87
C MET A 244 -6.11 -1.64 21.25
N LEU A 245 -5.99 -2.11 19.99
CA LEU A 245 -4.71 -2.11 19.27
C LEU A 245 -4.20 -0.68 19.00
N PHE A 246 -5.09 0.26 18.67
CA PHE A 246 -4.77 1.68 18.60
C PHE A 246 -4.27 2.22 19.96
N GLY A 247 -4.86 1.76 21.07
CA GLY A 247 -4.38 2.03 22.44
C GLY A 247 -2.96 1.52 22.69
N MET A 248 -2.60 0.34 22.19
CA MET A 248 -1.22 -0.16 22.26
C MET A 248 -0.24 0.77 21.52
N VAL A 249 -0.64 1.26 20.34
CA VAL A 249 0.18 2.16 19.51
C VAL A 249 0.46 3.48 20.25
N THR A 250 -0.54 4.09 20.90
CA THR A 250 -0.35 5.34 21.66
C THR A 250 0.44 5.11 22.95
N LYS A 251 0.24 3.98 23.64
CA LYS A 251 1.01 3.61 24.83
C LYS A 251 2.50 3.42 24.52
N PHE A 252 2.83 2.81 23.38
CA PHE A 252 4.19 2.71 22.90
C PHE A 252 4.79 4.08 22.57
N CYS A 253 4.10 4.91 21.77
CA CYS A 253 4.60 6.23 21.36
C CYS A 253 4.74 7.25 22.49
N SER A 254 4.08 7.03 23.62
CA SER A 254 4.22 7.85 24.83
C SER A 254 5.36 7.37 25.74
N GLY A 255 6.05 6.28 25.39
CA GLY A 255 7.16 5.72 26.17
C GLY A 255 6.71 4.86 27.37
N HIS A 256 5.41 4.65 27.56
CA HIS A 256 4.86 3.84 28.65
C HIS A 256 4.89 2.33 28.37
N ALA A 257 5.30 1.90 27.18
CA ALA A 257 5.45 0.49 26.84
C ALA A 257 6.46 0.31 25.69
N PRO A 258 7.76 0.61 25.88
CA PRO A 258 8.74 0.60 24.80
C PRO A 258 9.11 -0.81 24.29
N HIS A 259 8.65 -1.86 24.98
CA HIS A 259 8.87 -3.26 24.60
C HIS A 259 7.78 -3.82 23.67
N PHE A 260 6.69 -3.09 23.41
CA PHE A 260 5.62 -3.61 22.56
C PHE A 260 6.13 -3.95 21.14
N PRO A 261 5.80 -5.13 20.60
CA PRO A 261 6.27 -5.56 19.29
C PRO A 261 5.46 -4.89 18.18
N MET A 262 5.82 -3.64 17.86
CA MET A 262 4.96 -2.73 17.09
C MET A 262 4.67 -3.19 15.66
N LYS A 263 5.58 -3.94 15.02
CA LYS A 263 5.28 -4.58 13.72
C LYS A 263 4.07 -5.49 13.82
N LYS A 264 4.02 -6.39 14.81
CA LYS A 264 2.92 -7.34 15.01
C LYS A 264 1.61 -6.64 15.36
N VAL A 265 1.67 -5.63 16.24
CA VAL A 265 0.51 -4.79 16.60
C VAL A 265 -0.06 -4.09 15.36
N LEU A 266 0.79 -3.48 14.53
CA LEU A 266 0.35 -2.74 13.34
C LEU A 266 -0.19 -3.66 12.23
N LEU A 267 0.45 -4.82 12.03
CA LEU A 267 -0.04 -5.84 11.10
C LEU A 267 -1.41 -6.35 11.53
N LEU A 268 -1.58 -6.73 12.80
CA LEU A 268 -2.85 -7.17 13.35
C LEU A 268 -3.92 -6.07 13.29
N LEU A 269 -3.55 -4.82 13.60
CA LEU A 269 -4.45 -3.67 13.49
C LEU A 269 -4.94 -3.51 12.05
N TRP A 270 -4.04 -3.57 11.08
CA TRP A 270 -4.40 -3.50 9.68
C TRP A 270 -5.36 -4.61 9.28
N LYS A 271 -5.04 -5.88 9.59
CA LYS A 271 -5.91 -7.01 9.22
C LYS A 271 -7.26 -6.96 9.93
N THR A 272 -7.29 -6.50 11.19
CA THR A 272 -8.53 -6.31 11.94
C THR A 272 -9.42 -5.26 11.29
N VAL A 273 -8.88 -4.08 10.98
CA VAL A 273 -9.62 -3.02 10.28
C VAL A 273 -10.10 -3.52 8.92
N LEU A 274 -9.23 -4.18 8.15
CA LEU A 274 -9.61 -4.74 6.85
C LEU A 274 -10.74 -5.78 6.96
N CYS A 275 -10.72 -6.62 8.00
CA CYS A 275 -11.76 -7.62 8.26
C CYS A 275 -13.09 -6.97 8.68
N THR A 276 -13.08 -5.96 9.54
CA THR A 276 -14.31 -5.36 10.09
C THR A 276 -14.97 -4.38 9.13
N VAL A 277 -14.24 -3.35 8.66
CA VAL A 277 -14.81 -2.31 7.79
C VAL A 277 -14.77 -2.66 6.31
N GLY A 278 -13.86 -3.55 5.91
CA GLY A 278 -13.80 -4.07 4.55
C GLY A 278 -12.69 -3.53 3.66
N GLY A 279 -12.44 -4.25 2.57
CA GLY A 279 -11.43 -3.94 1.56
C GLY A 279 -11.84 -2.95 0.48
N PHE A 280 -11.02 -2.81 -0.56
CA PHE A 280 -11.28 -1.89 -1.66
C PHE A 280 -12.49 -2.28 -2.51
N GLU A 281 -12.72 -3.58 -2.72
CA GLU A 281 -13.87 -4.08 -3.48
C GLU A 281 -15.19 -3.88 -2.72
N GLU A 282 -15.23 -4.29 -1.45
CA GLU A 282 -16.39 -4.08 -0.57
C GLU A 282 -16.74 -2.58 -0.46
N LEU A 283 -15.74 -1.72 -0.23
CA LEU A 283 -15.92 -0.26 -0.20
C LEU A 283 -16.55 0.28 -1.50
N GLN A 284 -16.15 -0.25 -2.66
CA GLN A 284 -16.70 0.18 -3.94
C GLN A 284 -18.15 -0.28 -4.10
N GLY A 285 -18.50 -1.48 -3.61
CA GLY A 285 -19.88 -1.96 -3.51
C GLY A 285 -20.74 -1.06 -2.62
N MET A 286 -20.30 -0.82 -1.38
CA MET A 286 -20.98 0.08 -0.43
C MET A 286 -21.17 1.49 -1.01
N LYS A 287 -20.19 1.98 -1.77
CA LYS A 287 -20.28 3.28 -2.44
C LYS A 287 -21.32 3.28 -3.57
N ALA A 288 -21.47 2.19 -4.30
CA ALA A 288 -22.50 2.07 -5.34
C ALA A 288 -23.89 2.08 -4.70
N GLU A 289 -24.09 1.27 -3.65
CA GLU A 289 -25.33 1.19 -2.87
C GLU A 289 -25.70 2.55 -2.27
N LYS A 290 -24.76 3.23 -1.61
CA LYS A 290 -25.00 4.57 -1.04
C LYS A 290 -25.34 5.63 -2.10
N ARG A 291 -24.88 5.48 -3.35
CA ARG A 291 -25.29 6.37 -4.44
C ARG A 291 -26.71 6.09 -4.89
N GLU A 292 -27.09 4.82 -4.97
CA GLU A 292 -28.45 4.40 -5.31
C GLU A 292 -29.46 4.91 -4.26
N MET A 293 -29.15 4.74 -2.97
CA MET A 293 -29.98 5.27 -1.87
C MET A 293 -30.17 6.80 -1.94
N LEU A 294 -29.15 7.53 -2.37
CA LEU A 294 -29.20 8.99 -2.54
C LEU A 294 -29.75 9.45 -3.91
N GLY A 295 -30.23 8.53 -4.75
CA GLY A 295 -30.74 8.85 -6.09
C GLY A 295 -29.69 9.41 -7.06
N LEU A 296 -28.40 9.17 -6.81
CA LEU A 296 -27.30 9.62 -7.63
C LEU A 296 -27.04 8.63 -8.79
N PRO A 297 -26.59 9.11 -9.97
CA PRO A 297 -26.29 8.22 -11.10
C PRO A 297 -25.16 7.24 -10.73
N PRO A 298 -25.17 6.01 -11.28
CA PRO A 298 -24.13 5.03 -11.02
C PRO A 298 -22.76 5.57 -11.45
N LEU A 299 -21.70 5.08 -10.81
CA LEU A 299 -20.34 5.44 -11.20
C LEU A 299 -20.04 4.81 -12.57
N PRO A 300 -19.54 5.58 -13.54
CA PRO A 300 -19.26 5.05 -14.88
C PRO A 300 -18.11 4.04 -14.87
N GLU A 301 -17.11 4.21 -13.99
CA GLU A 301 -15.94 3.34 -13.93
C GLU A 301 -15.43 3.11 -12.50
N ASP A 302 -14.76 1.96 -12.33
CA ASP A 302 -13.90 1.67 -11.19
C ASP A 302 -12.46 2.12 -11.50
N SER A 303 -11.97 3.09 -10.72
CA SER A 303 -10.62 3.63 -10.88
C SER A 303 -9.51 2.58 -10.73
N ILE A 304 -9.69 1.55 -9.90
CA ILE A 304 -8.66 0.51 -9.71
C ILE A 304 -8.60 -0.35 -10.96
N LYS A 305 -9.76 -0.79 -11.48
CA LYS A 305 -9.84 -1.57 -12.74
C LYS A 305 -9.32 -0.79 -13.94
N VAL A 306 -9.66 0.49 -14.05
CA VAL A 306 -9.14 1.37 -15.12
C VAL A 306 -7.61 1.44 -15.04
N ILE A 307 -7.05 1.75 -13.86
CA ILE A 307 -5.60 1.86 -13.69
C ILE A 307 -4.88 0.54 -13.98
N ARG A 308 -5.46 -0.62 -13.60
CA ARG A 308 -4.90 -1.95 -13.94
C ARG A 308 -4.73 -2.17 -15.44
N SER A 309 -5.57 -1.55 -16.26
CA SER A 309 -5.52 -1.65 -17.72
C SER A 309 -4.69 -0.56 -18.41
N MET A 310 -4.20 0.43 -17.66
CA MET A 310 -3.44 1.54 -18.21
C MET A 310 -1.95 1.20 -18.32
N ARG A 311 -1.34 1.53 -19.46
CA ARG A 311 0.11 1.50 -19.59
C ARG A 311 0.74 2.63 -18.78
N ALA A 312 1.91 2.38 -18.19
CA ALA A 312 2.71 3.42 -17.57
C ALA A 312 2.94 4.55 -18.59
N ALA A 313 2.51 5.76 -18.25
CA ALA A 313 2.84 6.93 -19.05
C ALA A 313 4.31 7.26 -18.82
N SER A 314 5.11 7.34 -19.90
CA SER A 314 6.48 7.84 -19.80
C SER A 314 6.42 9.22 -19.14
N PRO A 315 7.18 9.47 -18.05
CA PRO A 315 7.16 10.78 -17.41
C PRO A 315 7.55 11.85 -18.44
N PRO A 316 6.97 13.06 -18.37
CA PRO A 316 7.49 14.17 -19.15
C PRO A 316 8.97 14.36 -18.83
N ALA A 317 9.77 14.64 -19.85
CA ALA A 317 11.22 14.82 -19.71
C ALA A 317 11.53 15.73 -18.52
N SER A 318 12.44 15.30 -17.64
CA SER A 318 12.82 16.10 -16.49
C SER A 318 13.45 17.42 -16.96
N ALA A 319 13.43 18.45 -16.12
CA ALA A 319 14.10 19.71 -16.43
C ALA A 319 15.59 19.47 -16.75
N SER A 320 16.21 18.51 -16.08
CA SER A 320 17.58 18.04 -16.33
C SER A 320 17.73 17.45 -17.74
N ASP A 321 16.82 16.56 -18.17
CA ASP A 321 16.84 15.94 -19.50
C ASP A 321 16.63 16.99 -20.60
N LEU A 322 15.79 18.00 -20.34
CA LEU A 322 15.55 19.12 -21.24
C LEU A 322 16.80 20.00 -21.40
N ILE A 323 17.50 20.28 -20.30
CA ILE A 323 18.76 21.03 -20.30
C ILE A 323 19.86 20.25 -21.03
N GLU A 324 19.97 18.94 -20.80
CA GLU A 324 20.96 18.08 -21.45
C GLU A 324 20.69 17.94 -22.96
N GLN A 325 19.42 17.88 -23.37
CA GLN A 325 19.03 17.97 -24.79
C GLN A 325 19.37 19.32 -25.41
N GLN A 326 19.27 20.41 -24.65
CA GLN A 326 19.62 21.75 -25.12
C GLN A 326 21.15 21.89 -25.30
N GLN A 327 21.94 21.30 -24.41
CA GLN A 327 23.40 21.23 -24.53
C GLN A 327 23.85 20.29 -25.67
N LYS A 328 23.19 19.16 -25.88
CA LYS A 328 23.45 18.24 -27.01
C LYS A 328 23.06 18.84 -28.37
N ARG A 329 22.03 19.70 -28.42
CA ARG A 329 21.69 20.49 -29.62
C ARG A 329 22.73 21.57 -29.93
N GLY A 330 23.31 22.21 -28.91
CA GLY A 330 24.37 23.21 -29.08
C GLY A 330 25.70 22.67 -29.66
N ARG A 331 25.94 21.34 -29.61
CA ARG A 331 27.16 20.72 -30.14
C ARG A 331 27.10 20.28 -31.61
N ARG A 332 25.95 20.36 -32.29
CA ARG A 332 25.78 19.78 -33.64
C ARG A 332 25.92 20.73 -34.83
N GLU A 333 26.20 22.01 -34.64
CA GLU A 333 26.36 22.93 -35.78
C GLU A 333 27.66 23.73 -35.69
N HIS A 334 28.78 23.09 -36.04
CA HIS A 334 29.98 23.74 -36.58
C HIS A 334 30.60 22.82 -37.66
N LYS A 335 29.95 22.77 -38.83
CA LYS A 335 30.65 22.50 -40.09
C LYS A 335 30.21 23.53 -41.12
N ALA A 336 31.22 24.26 -41.59
CA ALA A 336 31.17 25.46 -42.41
C ALA A 336 30.41 25.33 -43.73
N LEU A 337 29.70 26.39 -44.11
CA LEU A 337 29.74 26.95 -45.46
C LEU A 337 29.18 28.39 -45.45
N ILE A 338 30.09 29.38 -45.42
CA ILE A 338 29.77 30.78 -45.72
C ILE A 338 30.37 31.09 -47.10
N LYS A 339 29.54 31.53 -48.04
CA LYS A 339 29.95 32.50 -49.06
C LYS A 339 28.76 33.36 -49.50
N GLN A 340 29.03 34.66 -49.46
CA GLN A 340 28.42 35.80 -50.15
C GLN A 340 27.16 36.47 -49.56
N ASP A 341 27.41 37.60 -48.89
CA ASP A 341 27.08 38.97 -49.33
C ASP A 341 25.70 39.19 -50.00
N ASN A 342 24.82 39.98 -49.38
CA ASN A 342 24.87 41.46 -49.50
C ASN A 342 23.66 42.18 -48.86
N LEU A 343 24.00 43.32 -48.24
CA LEU A 343 23.34 44.63 -48.18
C LEU A 343 22.01 44.88 -47.43
N ASP A 344 22.17 45.77 -46.43
CA ASP A 344 21.43 47.01 -46.16
C ASP A 344 19.92 46.97 -45.84
N ALA A 345 19.52 47.40 -44.64
CA ALA A 345 19.45 48.82 -44.28
C ALA A 345 18.74 49.03 -42.91
N PHE A 346 19.08 50.14 -42.25
CA PHE A 346 18.37 50.82 -41.15
C PHE A 346 18.57 50.34 -39.70
N ASN A 347 19.72 50.77 -39.17
CA ASN A 347 19.90 51.61 -37.97
C ASN A 347 18.61 52.07 -37.23
N GLU A 348 18.57 51.85 -35.92
CA GLU A 348 18.32 52.90 -34.93
C GLU A 348 19.07 52.56 -33.63
N ARG A 349 20.00 53.44 -33.24
CA ARG A 349 20.77 53.41 -31.98
C ARG A 349 20.06 54.31 -30.96
N ASP A 350 19.97 53.85 -29.71
CA ASP A 350 19.75 54.72 -28.54
C ASP A 350 21.12 55.07 -27.89
N PRO A 351 21.53 56.35 -27.84
CA PRO A 351 22.88 56.78 -27.49
C PRO A 351 23.02 57.28 -26.04
N TYR A 352 22.44 56.59 -25.05
CA TYR A 352 22.68 56.92 -23.64
C TYR A 352 22.82 55.67 -22.77
N LYS A 353 24.04 55.14 -22.70
CA LYS A 353 24.65 54.68 -21.45
C LYS A 353 26.13 54.38 -21.66
N THR A 354 26.92 55.31 -21.15
CA THR A 354 28.37 55.23 -21.02
C THR A 354 28.72 54.23 -19.92
N ASP A 355 29.71 53.40 -20.27
CA ASP A 355 30.42 52.43 -19.46
C ASP A 355 31.21 53.13 -18.34
N ASP A 356 31.24 52.55 -17.14
CA ASP A 356 32.15 52.97 -16.06
C ASP A 356 32.78 51.74 -15.39
N SER A 357 33.87 51.32 -16.02
CA SER A 357 35.21 51.10 -15.46
C SER A 357 35.42 50.44 -14.07
N ARG A 358 36.19 49.33 -14.14
CA ARG A 358 37.35 48.94 -13.29
C ARG A 358 37.12 48.29 -11.93
N GLU A 359 37.63 47.06 -11.79
CA GLU A 359 38.84 46.65 -11.04
C GLU A 359 38.89 45.10 -11.15
N GLU A 360 39.73 44.52 -12.01
CA GLU A 360 41.12 44.08 -11.73
C GLU A 360 41.27 43.31 -10.41
N GLU A 361 41.45 42.00 -10.51
CA GLU A 361 42.56 41.28 -9.87
C GLU A 361 42.71 39.88 -10.53
N GLU A 362 43.74 39.77 -11.38
CA GLU A 362 44.44 38.52 -11.74
C GLU A 362 45.19 38.02 -10.48
N GLU A 363 45.44 36.73 -10.24
CA GLU A 363 46.57 36.01 -10.83
C GLU A 363 46.64 34.54 -10.35
N ASN A 364 47.07 33.69 -11.28
CA ASN A 364 48.04 32.58 -11.17
C ASN A 364 47.65 31.30 -10.41
N ASP A 365 47.39 30.18 -11.09
CA ASP A 365 48.32 29.26 -11.80
C ASP A 365 48.96 28.21 -10.85
N ASP A 366 48.57 26.94 -11.05
CA ASP A 366 49.55 25.87 -11.12
C ASP A 366 49.01 24.70 -11.96
N ASP A 367 49.70 24.44 -13.06
CA ASP A 367 49.48 23.38 -14.05
C ASP A 367 50.28 22.15 -13.62
N SER A 368 49.65 20.97 -13.63
CA SER A 368 50.37 19.69 -13.68
C SER A 368 49.61 18.70 -14.55
N SER A 369 49.89 18.81 -15.84
CA SER A 369 49.55 17.86 -16.88
C SER A 369 50.38 16.57 -16.73
N LEU A 370 49.74 15.40 -16.60
CA LEU A 370 50.31 14.10 -17.01
C LEU A 370 49.22 13.14 -17.53
N GLU A 371 49.62 12.39 -18.55
CA GLU A 371 48.84 11.69 -19.56
C GLU A 371 48.11 10.42 -19.09
N GLY A 372 46.93 10.18 -19.69
CA GLY A 372 46.54 8.97 -20.43
C GLY A 372 46.67 7.57 -19.80
N GLU A 373 45.52 6.97 -19.46
CA GLU A 373 45.24 5.52 -19.55
C GLU A 373 43.76 5.32 -19.97
N PRO A 374 43.44 4.45 -20.97
CA PRO A 374 42.09 4.27 -21.48
C PRO A 374 41.30 3.21 -20.69
N PHE A 375 40.08 3.55 -20.25
CA PHE A 375 39.18 2.60 -19.59
C PHE A 375 38.56 1.59 -20.60
N PRO A 376 38.29 0.33 -20.18
CA PRO A 376 37.93 -0.77 -21.08
C PRO A 376 36.45 -0.76 -21.50
N LEU A 377 36.20 -1.21 -22.74
CA LEU A 377 34.87 -1.49 -23.30
C LEU A 377 34.15 -2.56 -22.46
N GLU A 378 33.00 -2.20 -21.89
CA GLU A 378 32.04 -3.16 -21.31
C GLU A 378 31.49 -4.10 -22.39
N ARG A 379 31.39 -5.38 -22.03
CA ARG A 379 30.90 -6.47 -22.85
C ARG A 379 29.40 -6.31 -23.11
N ASP A 380 28.99 -6.54 -24.36
CA ASP A 380 27.60 -6.83 -24.75
C ASP A 380 27.07 -8.03 -23.93
N GLU A 381 26.24 -7.77 -22.93
CA GLU A 381 25.35 -8.79 -22.36
C GLU A 381 24.12 -8.93 -23.28
N VAL A 382 24.10 -10.06 -24.01
CA VAL A 382 23.00 -10.46 -24.88
C VAL A 382 21.73 -10.66 -24.05
N MET A 383 20.71 -9.84 -24.29
CA MET A 383 19.39 -9.97 -23.66
C MET A 383 18.80 -11.38 -23.88
N PRO A 384 18.16 -11.97 -22.85
CA PRO A 384 17.38 -13.20 -23.04
C PRO A 384 16.13 -12.93 -23.89
N PRO A 385 15.65 -13.93 -24.67
CA PRO A 385 14.50 -13.76 -25.55
C PRO A 385 13.20 -13.57 -24.76
N PRO A 386 12.23 -12.79 -25.28
CA PRO A 386 10.97 -12.53 -24.60
C PRO A 386 10.12 -13.81 -24.46
N ILE A 387 9.62 -14.04 -23.24
CA ILE A 387 8.70 -15.14 -22.91
C ILE A 387 7.34 -14.86 -23.57
N PRO A 388 6.69 -15.83 -24.23
CA PRO A 388 5.40 -15.63 -24.86
C PRO A 388 4.29 -15.36 -23.84
N HIS A 389 3.70 -14.16 -23.90
CA HIS A 389 2.58 -13.74 -23.06
C HIS A 389 1.28 -14.52 -23.36
N THR A 390 0.56 -14.93 -22.32
CA THR A 390 -0.87 -15.26 -22.40
C THR A 390 -1.70 -13.97 -22.56
N PRO A 391 -2.70 -13.92 -23.45
CA PRO A 391 -3.47 -12.71 -23.69
C PRO A 391 -4.41 -12.43 -22.51
N SER A 392 -4.08 -11.41 -21.72
CA SER A 392 -4.99 -10.81 -20.74
C SER A 392 -6.19 -10.18 -21.48
N GLU A 393 -7.41 -10.37 -20.95
CA GLU A 393 -8.66 -9.85 -21.52
C GLU A 393 -8.59 -8.33 -21.68
N ARG A 394 -8.28 -7.87 -22.90
CA ARG A 394 -8.27 -6.44 -23.21
C ARG A 394 -9.70 -5.93 -23.26
N LEU A 395 -10.11 -5.24 -22.19
CA LEU A 395 -11.30 -4.39 -22.21
C LEU A 395 -11.20 -3.41 -23.39
N SER A 396 -12.15 -3.50 -24.31
CA SER A 396 -12.26 -2.62 -25.48
C SER A 396 -12.75 -1.24 -25.03
N PHE A 397 -11.83 -0.30 -24.81
CA PHE A 397 -12.20 1.09 -24.59
C PHE A 397 -12.59 1.74 -25.94
N PRO A 398 -13.72 2.47 -26.02
CA PRO A 398 -14.05 3.27 -27.19
C PRO A 398 -12.96 4.35 -27.43
N LYS A 399 -12.89 4.89 -28.66
CA LYS A 399 -11.95 5.98 -29.01
C LYS A 399 -12.17 7.19 -28.08
N GLY A 400 -11.36 7.31 -27.03
CA GLY A 400 -11.50 8.35 -26.00
C GLY A 400 -10.57 8.09 -24.81
N LEU A 401 -10.63 8.98 -23.81
CA LEU A 401 -10.01 8.69 -22.51
C LEU A 401 -10.68 7.46 -21.89
N PRO A 402 -9.93 6.62 -21.15
CA PRO A 402 -10.52 5.46 -20.47
C PRO A 402 -11.35 5.88 -19.24
N TRP A 403 -11.51 7.19 -19.01
CA TRP A 403 -12.40 7.74 -17.99
C TRP A 403 -13.33 8.85 -18.48
N ALA A 404 -14.51 8.90 -17.87
CA ALA A 404 -15.43 10.02 -18.04
C ALA A 404 -14.92 11.30 -17.33
N PRO A 405 -14.92 12.47 -18.00
CA PRO A 405 -14.55 13.73 -17.36
C PRO A 405 -15.57 14.09 -16.28
N LYS A 406 -15.08 14.69 -15.18
CA LYS A 406 -15.90 15.07 -14.02
C LYS A 406 -15.83 16.58 -13.82
N VAL A 407 -16.97 17.23 -13.92
CA VAL A 407 -17.12 18.69 -13.73
C VAL A 407 -17.82 18.93 -12.40
N ARG A 408 -17.29 19.84 -11.57
CA ARG A 408 -17.95 20.26 -10.33
C ARG A 408 -18.88 21.43 -10.56
N GLU A 409 -19.84 21.63 -9.67
CA GLU A 409 -20.69 22.84 -9.62
C GLU A 409 -19.86 24.12 -9.68
N LYS A 410 -18.83 24.23 -8.84
CA LYS A 410 -17.92 25.37 -8.78
C LYS A 410 -17.18 25.63 -10.10
N ASP A 411 -16.87 24.60 -10.87
CA ASP A 411 -16.20 24.78 -12.17
C ASP A 411 -17.18 25.42 -13.20
N ILE A 412 -18.48 25.10 -13.10
CA ILE A 412 -19.54 25.72 -13.90
C ILE A 412 -19.73 27.19 -13.48
N GLU A 413 -19.75 27.45 -12.18
CA GLU A 413 -19.86 28.81 -11.62
C GLU A 413 -18.71 29.70 -12.09
N ILE A 414 -17.45 29.26 -11.92
CA ILE A 414 -16.27 30.01 -12.33
C ILE A 414 -16.30 30.28 -13.85
N PHE A 415 -16.68 29.28 -14.65
CA PHE A 415 -16.79 29.46 -16.10
C PHE A 415 -17.86 30.49 -16.47
N LEU A 416 -19.00 30.46 -15.79
CA LEU A 416 -20.10 31.41 -15.99
C LEU A 416 -19.74 32.81 -15.52
N GLU A 417 -19.15 32.97 -14.35
CA GLU A 417 -18.69 34.26 -13.83
C GLU A 417 -17.66 34.90 -14.75
N SER A 418 -16.66 34.12 -15.20
CA SER A 418 -15.66 34.59 -16.15
C SER A 418 -16.30 35.01 -17.49
N SER A 419 -17.25 34.23 -17.98
CA SER A 419 -17.98 34.53 -19.22
C SER A 419 -18.86 35.77 -19.09
N ARG A 420 -19.65 35.88 -18.02
CA ARG A 420 -20.54 37.03 -17.77
C ARG A 420 -19.73 38.30 -17.51
N SER A 421 -18.63 38.22 -16.77
CA SER A 421 -17.71 39.34 -16.59
C SER A 421 -17.15 39.81 -17.93
N LYS A 422 -16.70 38.89 -18.79
CA LYS A 422 -16.12 39.22 -20.09
C LYS A 422 -17.13 39.82 -21.09
N PHE A 423 -18.36 39.31 -21.14
CA PHE A 423 -19.34 39.68 -22.18
C PHE A 423 -20.41 40.67 -21.72
N ILE A 424 -20.74 40.67 -20.42
CA ILE A 424 -21.85 41.46 -19.84
C ILE A 424 -21.31 42.49 -18.82
N GLY A 425 -20.12 42.27 -18.26
CA GLY A 425 -19.53 43.17 -17.24
C GLY A 425 -20.15 43.04 -15.86
N TYR A 426 -21.01 42.04 -15.63
CA TYR A 426 -21.70 41.80 -14.37
C TYR A 426 -21.67 40.32 -14.00
N THR A 427 -21.58 40.00 -12.70
CA THR A 427 -21.59 38.62 -12.18
C THR A 427 -22.81 38.41 -11.28
N LEU A 428 -23.50 37.28 -11.48
CA LEU A 428 -24.55 36.80 -10.60
C LEU A 428 -23.93 35.70 -9.74
N GLY A 429 -23.85 35.91 -8.42
CA GLY A 429 -23.34 34.91 -7.48
C GLY A 429 -24.32 33.73 -7.34
N ASN A 430 -23.79 32.51 -7.22
CA ASN A 430 -24.52 31.25 -7.01
C ASN A 430 -25.56 30.90 -8.10
N ASP A 431 -25.47 31.51 -9.29
CA ASP A 431 -26.37 31.18 -10.40
C ASP A 431 -25.65 30.40 -11.51
N THR A 432 -26.03 29.13 -11.67
CA THR A 432 -25.51 28.23 -12.71
C THR A 432 -26.41 28.13 -13.95
N ASN A 433 -27.52 28.87 -14.01
CA ASN A 433 -28.56 28.67 -15.02
C ASN A 433 -28.71 29.85 -16.00
N THR A 434 -28.50 31.09 -15.58
CA THR A 434 -28.77 32.25 -16.45
C THR A 434 -27.71 32.41 -17.55
N VAL A 435 -28.09 32.17 -18.80
CA VAL A 435 -27.18 32.31 -19.97
C VAL A 435 -27.54 33.49 -20.87
N VAL A 436 -28.45 34.34 -20.41
CA VAL A 436 -28.92 35.53 -21.14
C VAL A 436 -27.76 36.47 -21.42
N GLY A 437 -27.62 36.94 -22.65
CA GLY A 437 -26.55 37.84 -23.07
C GLY A 437 -25.21 37.16 -23.43
N LEU A 438 -25.09 35.84 -23.25
CA LEU A 438 -23.87 35.09 -23.61
C LEU A 438 -23.93 34.54 -25.05
N PRO A 439 -22.80 34.49 -25.78
CA PRO A 439 -22.70 33.88 -27.11
C PRO A 439 -23.09 32.39 -27.16
N ARG A 440 -23.59 31.92 -28.31
CA ARG A 440 -23.97 30.51 -28.55
C ARG A 440 -22.88 29.48 -28.21
N PRO A 441 -21.58 29.70 -28.51
CA PRO A 441 -20.53 28.77 -28.11
C PRO A 441 -20.44 28.56 -26.60
N ILE A 442 -20.74 29.60 -25.80
CA ILE A 442 -20.75 29.50 -24.33
C ILE A 442 -21.94 28.67 -23.86
N HIS A 443 -23.09 28.77 -24.52
CA HIS A 443 -24.25 27.93 -24.22
C HIS A 443 -23.94 26.44 -24.44
N GLU A 444 -23.25 26.13 -25.54
CA GLU A 444 -22.81 24.77 -25.85
C GLU A 444 -21.79 24.23 -24.83
N SER A 445 -20.82 25.07 -24.44
CA SER A 445 -19.87 24.74 -23.37
C SER A 445 -20.57 24.46 -22.05
N ILE A 446 -21.53 25.29 -21.63
CA ILE A 446 -22.30 25.08 -20.38
C ILE A 446 -23.12 23.80 -20.46
N ARG A 447 -23.78 23.54 -21.59
CA ARG A 447 -24.53 22.29 -21.79
C ARG A 447 -23.60 21.07 -21.62
N THR A 448 -22.41 21.13 -22.20
CA THR A 448 -21.39 20.07 -22.08
C THR A 448 -20.88 19.90 -20.66
N LEU A 449 -20.63 21.02 -19.95
CA LEU A 449 -20.23 21.01 -18.55
C LEU A 449 -21.30 20.41 -17.64
N LYS A 450 -22.57 20.76 -17.85
CA LYS A 450 -23.72 20.21 -17.11
C LYS A 450 -23.94 18.73 -17.39
N LEU A 451 -23.74 18.28 -18.63
CA LEU A 451 -23.82 16.87 -19.00
C LEU A 451 -22.82 16.00 -18.22
N HIS A 452 -21.65 16.55 -17.91
CA HIS A 452 -20.58 15.88 -17.16
C HIS A 452 -20.49 16.34 -15.69
N LYS A 453 -21.56 16.97 -15.16
CA LYS A 453 -21.63 17.37 -13.75
C LYS A 453 -21.59 16.11 -12.89
N TYR A 454 -20.58 16.02 -12.02
CA TYR A 454 -20.44 14.93 -11.07
C TYR A 454 -20.80 15.43 -9.68
N THR A 455 -21.90 14.91 -9.12
CA THR A 455 -22.26 15.12 -7.72
C THR A 455 -21.69 13.99 -6.87
N SER A 456 -20.89 14.37 -5.87
CA SER A 456 -20.27 13.43 -4.93
C SER A 456 -21.17 13.19 -3.72
N ILE A 457 -21.07 12.00 -3.10
CA ILE A 457 -21.76 11.71 -1.82
C ILE A 457 -21.39 12.76 -0.77
N ALA A 458 -20.13 13.19 -0.74
CA ALA A 458 -19.65 14.19 0.19
C ALA A 458 -20.33 15.56 0.02
N GLU A 459 -20.67 15.97 -1.20
CA GLU A 459 -21.40 17.23 -1.45
C GLU A 459 -22.84 17.11 -0.93
N VAL A 460 -23.49 15.96 -1.15
CA VAL A 460 -24.84 15.70 -0.61
C VAL A 460 -24.82 15.73 0.91
N GLN A 461 -23.83 15.10 1.54
CA GLN A 461 -23.67 15.12 3.01
C GLN A 461 -23.46 16.53 3.56
N VAL A 462 -22.58 17.34 2.94
CA VAL A 462 -22.39 18.74 3.36
C VAL A 462 -23.70 19.52 3.25
N GLN A 463 -24.46 19.32 2.16
CA GLN A 463 -25.72 20.02 1.97
C GLN A 463 -26.76 19.63 3.03
N LEU A 464 -26.88 18.33 3.35
CA LEU A 464 -27.79 17.86 4.41
C LEU A 464 -27.44 18.49 5.76
N GLU A 465 -26.16 18.55 6.09
CA GLU A 465 -25.66 19.19 7.32
C GLU A 465 -25.95 20.69 7.37
N GLU A 466 -25.80 21.40 6.25
CA GLU A 466 -26.19 22.81 6.14
C GLU A 466 -27.70 23.01 6.34
N GLU A 467 -28.54 22.11 5.85
CA GLU A 467 -30.00 22.11 6.05
C GLU A 467 -30.39 21.82 7.51
N TYR A 468 -29.71 20.87 8.16
CA TYR A 468 -29.89 20.60 9.60
C TYR A 468 -29.52 21.80 10.46
N LEU A 469 -28.40 22.46 10.17
CA LEU A 469 -27.97 23.66 10.90
C LEU A 469 -28.95 24.84 10.74
N GLN A 470 -29.66 24.91 9.60
CA GLN A 470 -30.69 25.94 9.38
C GLN A 470 -31.98 25.66 10.15
N SER A 471 -32.25 24.40 10.52
CA SER A 471 -33.53 23.98 11.11
C SER A 471 -33.38 23.09 12.37
N PRO A 472 -32.57 23.48 13.37
CA PRO A 472 -32.11 22.58 14.45
C PRO A 472 -33.23 22.13 15.40
N LEU A 473 -34.31 22.90 15.53
CA LEU A 473 -35.44 22.59 16.43
C LEU A 473 -36.52 21.73 15.77
N SER A 474 -36.53 21.63 14.44
CA SER A 474 -37.58 20.95 13.66
C SER A 474 -37.12 19.64 13.01
N GLY A 475 -35.81 19.38 12.96
CA GLY A 475 -35.23 18.22 12.28
C GLY A 475 -35.28 16.88 13.06
N GLY A 476 -35.57 16.91 14.37
CA GLY A 476 -35.50 15.71 15.22
C GLY A 476 -34.07 15.29 15.55
N GLU A 477 -33.91 14.18 16.27
CA GLU A 477 -32.60 13.53 16.44
C GLU A 477 -32.22 12.80 15.14
N GLU A 478 -30.97 12.96 14.71
CA GLU A 478 -30.45 12.24 13.55
C GLU A 478 -30.29 10.75 13.88
N GLU A 479 -31.00 9.89 13.15
CA GLU A 479 -30.81 8.44 13.25
C GLU A 479 -29.54 8.05 12.49
N VAL A 480 -28.42 7.91 13.22
CA VAL A 480 -27.15 7.47 12.66
C VAL A 480 -27.11 5.94 12.60
N GLU A 481 -27.06 5.39 11.39
CA GLU A 481 -26.91 3.96 11.15
C GLU A 481 -25.59 3.45 11.73
N GLN A 482 -25.66 2.43 12.60
CA GLN A 482 -24.50 1.85 13.29
C GLN A 482 -23.76 0.84 12.39
N VAL A 483 -23.22 1.33 11.27
CA VAL A 483 -22.36 0.54 10.39
C VAL A 483 -20.98 0.29 11.04
N PRO A 484 -20.22 -0.74 10.63
CA PRO A 484 -18.90 -1.03 11.23
C PRO A 484 -17.93 0.16 11.21
N ALA A 485 -17.97 0.98 10.16
CA ALA A 485 -17.15 2.19 10.07
C ALA A 485 -17.55 3.27 11.08
N GLU A 486 -18.84 3.37 11.43
CA GLU A 486 -19.38 4.30 12.43
C GLU A 486 -18.98 3.86 13.84
N ILE A 487 -19.18 2.59 14.17
CA ILE A 487 -18.79 2.02 15.47
C ILE A 487 -17.27 2.21 15.70
N LEU A 488 -16.46 1.96 14.67
CA LEU A 488 -15.02 2.22 14.73
C LEU A 488 -14.71 3.70 14.92
N TYR A 489 -15.39 4.59 14.19
CA TYR A 489 -15.18 6.03 14.32
C TYR A 489 -15.51 6.52 15.73
N GLN A 490 -16.64 6.10 16.31
CA GLN A 490 -17.04 6.44 17.68
C GLN A 490 -16.01 5.98 18.71
N GLY A 491 -15.48 4.76 18.58
CA GLY A 491 -14.43 4.27 19.46
C GLY A 491 -13.10 5.03 19.31
N LEU A 492 -12.75 5.48 18.10
CA LEU A 492 -11.52 6.24 17.87
C LEU A 492 -11.64 7.72 18.23
N LEU A 493 -12.84 8.31 18.15
CA LEU A 493 -13.09 9.74 18.26
C LEU A 493 -12.44 10.39 19.51
N PRO A 494 -12.55 9.82 20.74
CA PRO A 494 -12.02 10.45 21.94
C PRO A 494 -10.50 10.71 21.91
N SER A 495 -9.75 9.86 21.22
CA SER A 495 -8.28 9.91 21.14
C SER A 495 -7.75 9.94 19.70
N LEU A 496 -8.60 10.30 18.73
CA LEU A 496 -8.26 10.31 17.31
C LEU A 496 -6.99 11.13 17.01
N PRO A 497 -6.80 12.35 17.56
CA PRO A 497 -5.57 13.11 17.33
C PRO A 497 -4.32 12.35 17.78
N GLN A 498 -4.38 11.70 18.94
CA GLN A 498 -3.28 10.94 19.52
C GLN A 498 -2.96 9.71 18.66
N TYR A 499 -3.98 8.99 18.18
CA TYR A 499 -3.79 7.85 17.27
C TYR A 499 -3.10 8.29 15.97
N MET A 500 -3.54 9.41 15.37
CA MET A 500 -2.93 9.93 14.14
C MET A 500 -1.47 10.35 14.36
N ILE A 501 -1.17 11.06 15.46
CA ILE A 501 0.20 11.44 15.81
C ILE A 501 1.08 10.21 16.05
N ALA A 502 0.57 9.20 16.75
CA ALA A 502 1.32 7.99 17.08
C ALA A 502 1.69 7.20 15.82
N LEU A 503 0.74 6.99 14.90
CA LEU A 503 1.01 6.35 13.60
C LEU A 503 2.07 7.12 12.80
N LEU A 504 2.00 8.46 12.76
CA LEU A 504 2.96 9.27 12.02
C LEU A 504 4.36 9.30 12.67
N LYS A 505 4.45 9.24 14.01
CA LYS A 505 5.72 9.10 14.73
C LYS A 505 6.41 7.77 14.37
N ILE A 506 5.68 6.67 14.36
CA ILE A 506 6.22 5.36 13.97
C ILE A 506 6.60 5.36 12.48
N LEU A 507 5.78 5.94 11.62
CA LEU A 507 6.08 6.07 10.18
C LEU A 507 7.37 6.87 9.95
N LEU A 508 7.60 7.93 10.72
CA LEU A 508 8.84 8.71 10.66
C LEU A 508 10.07 7.89 11.10
N ALA A 509 9.95 7.10 12.17
CA ALA A 509 11.03 6.22 12.64
C ALA A 509 11.34 5.07 11.66
N ALA A 510 10.35 4.63 10.88
CA ALA A 510 10.51 3.60 9.85
C ALA A 510 10.91 4.16 8.48
N ALA A 511 10.94 5.49 8.30
CA ALA A 511 11.28 6.09 7.02
C ALA A 511 12.75 5.79 6.63
N PRO A 512 13.08 5.55 5.35
CA PRO A 512 14.42 5.10 4.96
C PRO A 512 15.56 6.09 5.29
N THR A 513 15.26 7.38 5.44
CA THR A 513 16.23 8.43 5.84
C THR A 513 16.37 8.64 7.35
N SER A 514 15.68 7.88 8.20
CA SER A 514 15.81 8.00 9.66
C SER A 514 17.28 7.77 10.08
N LYS A 515 17.98 8.80 10.54
CA LYS A 515 19.32 8.63 11.16
C LYS A 515 19.12 8.15 12.60
N ALA A 516 19.93 7.21 13.07
CA ALA A 516 19.83 6.63 14.42
C ALA A 516 19.88 7.65 15.60
N LYS A 517 20.31 8.90 15.36
CA LYS A 517 20.34 9.98 16.37
C LYS A 517 19.03 10.78 16.50
N THR A 518 18.03 10.56 15.63
CA THR A 518 16.77 11.34 15.62
C THR A 518 15.54 10.56 16.10
N ASP A 519 15.70 9.30 16.48
CA ASP A 519 14.56 8.44 16.78
C ASP A 519 14.10 8.63 18.23
N SER A 520 13.04 9.41 18.41
CA SER A 520 12.37 9.57 19.72
C SER A 520 11.74 8.29 20.27
N ILE A 521 11.67 7.22 19.45
CA ILE A 521 11.08 5.92 19.76
C ILE A 521 11.91 4.79 19.14
N ASN A 522 12.10 3.68 19.86
CA ASN A 522 12.82 2.51 19.35
C ASN A 522 11.84 1.48 18.77
N ILE A 523 11.68 1.47 17.45
CA ILE A 523 10.80 0.51 16.74
C ILE A 523 11.44 -0.87 16.53
N LEU A 524 12.72 -1.06 16.90
CA LEU A 524 13.48 -2.27 16.57
C LEU A 524 13.48 -3.33 17.68
N ALA A 525 12.78 -3.09 18.79
CA ALA A 525 12.70 -4.01 19.92
C ALA A 525 12.25 -5.44 19.54
N ASP A 526 11.49 -5.59 18.45
CA ASP A 526 10.94 -6.87 17.94
C ASP A 526 11.86 -7.58 16.92
N VAL A 527 13.07 -7.07 16.69
CA VAL A 527 14.06 -7.66 15.74
C VAL A 527 15.40 -7.90 16.42
N LEU A 528 15.76 -7.05 17.38
CA LEU A 528 17.05 -7.12 18.05
C LEU A 528 17.14 -8.40 18.90
N PRO A 529 18.18 -9.23 18.69
CA PRO A 529 18.45 -10.38 19.53
C PRO A 529 18.88 -9.96 20.94
N GLU A 530 18.82 -10.90 21.88
CA GLU A 530 19.32 -10.70 23.25
C GLU A 530 20.86 -10.56 23.25
N GLU A 531 21.55 -11.38 22.45
CA GLU A 531 22.98 -11.28 22.21
C GLU A 531 23.26 -10.73 20.81
N MET A 532 24.06 -9.67 20.74
CA MET A 532 24.41 -9.04 19.47
C MET A 532 25.29 -9.97 18.62
N PRO A 533 25.08 -9.99 17.28
CA PRO A 533 25.83 -10.87 16.39
C PRO A 533 27.32 -10.59 16.45
N THR A 534 28.13 -11.65 16.58
CA THR A 534 29.60 -11.57 16.64
C THR A 534 30.26 -11.74 15.28
N THR A 535 29.55 -12.34 14.33
CA THR A 535 30.04 -12.58 12.96
C THR A 535 29.50 -11.56 11.98
N VAL A 536 30.26 -11.30 10.91
CA VAL A 536 29.86 -10.41 9.80
C VAL A 536 28.56 -10.91 9.16
N LEU A 537 28.47 -12.22 8.91
CA LEU A 537 27.31 -12.84 8.28
C LEU A 537 26.03 -12.65 9.10
N GLN A 538 26.08 -12.89 10.41
CA GLN A 538 24.92 -12.67 11.29
C GLN A 538 24.56 -11.17 11.38
N SER A 539 25.55 -10.29 11.34
CA SER A 539 25.33 -8.84 11.31
C SER A 539 24.65 -8.39 10.01
N MET A 540 25.05 -8.96 8.87
CA MET A 540 24.41 -8.72 7.57
C MET A 540 22.96 -9.22 7.58
N LYS A 541 22.71 -10.45 8.05
CA LYS A 541 21.36 -11.01 8.22
C LYS A 541 20.48 -10.07 9.07
N LEU A 542 21.00 -9.59 10.20
CA LEU A 542 20.27 -8.66 11.07
C LEU A 542 20.00 -7.32 10.37
N GLY A 543 20.95 -6.78 9.61
CA GLY A 543 20.77 -5.55 8.83
C GLY A 543 19.65 -5.66 7.80
N VAL A 544 19.59 -6.79 7.07
CA VAL A 544 18.51 -7.10 6.13
C VAL A 544 17.16 -7.16 6.85
N ASP A 545 17.09 -7.86 7.99
CA ASP A 545 15.83 -8.00 8.75
C ASP A 545 15.36 -6.67 9.36
N VAL A 546 16.27 -5.81 9.82
CA VAL A 546 15.96 -4.47 10.31
C VAL A 546 15.33 -3.61 9.20
N ASN A 547 15.88 -3.64 7.99
CA ASN A 547 15.31 -2.91 6.86
C ASN A 547 13.94 -3.49 6.47
N ARG A 548 13.82 -4.81 6.38
CA ARG A 548 12.56 -5.50 6.13
C ARG A 548 11.48 -5.11 7.14
N HIS A 549 11.85 -5.06 8.42
CA HIS A 549 10.96 -4.65 9.51
C HIS A 549 10.42 -3.23 9.32
N LYS A 550 11.29 -2.28 8.95
CA LYS A 550 10.87 -0.91 8.63
C LYS A 550 9.90 -0.87 7.45
N GLU A 551 10.18 -1.61 6.38
CA GLU A 551 9.31 -1.70 5.20
C GLU A 551 7.91 -2.22 5.56
N ILE A 552 7.83 -3.29 6.37
CA ILE A 552 6.55 -3.88 6.82
C ILE A 552 5.76 -2.87 7.66
N ILE A 553 6.42 -2.12 8.54
CA ILE A 553 5.78 -1.06 9.34
C ILE A 553 5.20 0.04 8.42
N VAL A 554 5.97 0.51 7.44
CA VAL A 554 5.50 1.52 6.47
C VAL A 554 4.31 0.99 5.68
N LYS A 555 4.37 -0.28 5.22
CA LYS A 555 3.27 -0.99 4.56
C LYS A 555 2.01 -0.96 5.41
N ALA A 556 2.07 -1.45 6.65
CA ALA A 556 0.91 -1.52 7.55
C ALA A 556 0.31 -0.15 7.85
N ILE A 557 1.13 0.85 8.21
CA ILE A 557 0.63 2.20 8.55
C ILE A 557 -0.02 2.87 7.34
N SER A 558 0.61 2.78 6.17
CA SER A 558 0.06 3.37 4.94
C SER A 558 -1.30 2.76 4.56
N ALA A 559 -1.46 1.45 4.79
CA ALA A 559 -2.71 0.74 4.54
C ALA A 559 -3.81 1.17 5.53
N VAL A 560 -3.52 1.17 6.84
CA VAL A 560 -4.47 1.60 7.89
C VAL A 560 -4.96 3.01 7.63
N LEU A 561 -4.04 3.97 7.41
CA LEU A 561 -4.40 5.36 7.15
C LEU A 561 -5.28 5.50 5.90
N LEU A 562 -4.94 4.78 4.82
CA LEU A 562 -5.71 4.85 3.58
C LEU A 562 -7.11 4.24 3.72
N LEU A 563 -7.25 3.11 4.42
CA LEU A 563 -8.53 2.46 4.68
C LEU A 563 -9.44 3.37 5.50
N LEU A 564 -8.95 3.92 6.62
CA LEU A 564 -9.72 4.84 7.46
C LEU A 564 -10.16 6.10 6.70
N LEU A 565 -9.25 6.74 5.94
CA LEU A 565 -9.59 7.92 5.12
C LEU A 565 -10.57 7.61 3.97
N LYS A 566 -10.70 6.35 3.56
CA LYS A 566 -11.67 5.92 2.54
C LYS A 566 -13.03 5.65 3.17
N HIS A 567 -13.06 4.82 4.22
CA HIS A 567 -14.28 4.41 4.90
C HIS A 567 -14.95 5.55 5.65
N PHE A 568 -14.21 6.37 6.40
CA PHE A 568 -14.78 7.54 7.06
C PHE A 568 -15.34 8.55 6.06
N LYS A 569 -14.71 8.70 4.88
CA LYS A 569 -15.26 9.58 3.84
C LYS A 569 -16.56 9.06 3.24
N LEU A 570 -16.70 7.74 3.11
CA LEU A 570 -17.93 7.13 2.63
C LEU A 570 -19.02 7.19 3.69
N ASN A 571 -18.66 6.97 4.96
CA ASN A 571 -19.56 7.05 6.09
C ASN A 571 -20.08 8.48 6.26
N HIS A 572 -19.19 9.43 6.57
CA HIS A 572 -19.52 10.85 6.63
C HIS A 572 -18.35 11.79 6.30
N VAL A 573 -18.57 12.78 5.43
CA VAL A 573 -17.54 13.73 4.99
C VAL A 573 -16.81 14.43 6.14
N TYR A 574 -17.50 14.77 7.23
CA TYR A 574 -16.88 15.43 8.38
C TYR A 574 -16.02 14.51 9.23
N GLN A 575 -16.30 13.21 9.28
CA GLN A 575 -15.41 12.23 9.92
C GLN A 575 -14.06 12.19 9.19
N PHE A 576 -14.11 12.18 7.85
CA PHE A 576 -12.93 12.30 7.01
C PHE A 576 -12.20 13.63 7.21
N GLU A 577 -12.89 14.76 7.18
CA GLU A 577 -12.25 16.07 7.31
C GLU A 577 -11.60 16.26 8.69
N TYR A 578 -12.25 15.77 9.76
CA TYR A 578 -11.71 15.79 11.11
C TYR A 578 -10.42 14.96 11.22
N MET A 579 -10.43 13.71 10.74
CA MET A 579 -9.23 12.87 10.70
C MET A 579 -8.13 13.50 9.84
N ALA A 580 -8.47 13.98 8.64
CA ALA A 580 -7.53 14.59 7.70
C ALA A 580 -6.88 15.85 8.28
N GLN A 581 -7.62 16.67 9.02
CA GLN A 581 -7.09 17.85 9.69
C GLN A 581 -6.02 17.50 10.72
N HIS A 582 -6.25 16.46 11.54
CA HIS A 582 -5.26 16.00 12.52
C HIS A 582 -4.01 15.42 11.86
N LEU A 583 -4.15 14.71 10.74
CA LEU A 583 -2.99 14.26 9.95
C LEU A 583 -2.17 15.46 9.43
N VAL A 584 -2.84 16.50 8.92
CA VAL A 584 -2.18 17.71 8.41
C VAL A 584 -1.47 18.45 9.54
N PHE A 585 -2.11 18.61 10.71
CA PHE A 585 -1.51 19.26 11.87
C PHE A 585 -0.33 18.48 12.46
N ALA A 586 -0.35 17.16 12.36
CA ALA A 586 0.75 16.29 12.74
C ALA A 586 1.87 16.18 11.67
N ASN A 587 1.91 17.09 10.69
CA ASN A 587 2.92 17.17 9.64
C ASN A 587 3.00 15.93 8.71
N CYS A 588 1.85 15.27 8.44
CA CYS A 588 1.78 14.14 7.52
C CYS A 588 2.24 14.51 6.09
N ILE A 589 1.84 15.68 5.57
CA ILE A 589 2.22 16.12 4.21
C ILE A 589 3.75 16.26 4.08
N PRO A 590 4.45 17.06 4.93
CA PRO A 590 5.91 17.11 4.92
C PRO A 590 6.58 15.74 5.07
N LEU A 591 6.05 14.87 5.92
CA LEU A 591 6.58 13.52 6.12
C LEU A 591 6.53 12.68 4.83
N ILE A 592 5.39 12.66 4.15
CA ILE A 592 5.22 11.94 2.89
C ILE A 592 6.12 12.55 1.79
N LEU A 593 6.22 13.88 1.71
CA LEU A 593 7.10 14.54 0.74
C LEU A 593 8.57 14.23 1.02
N LYS A 594 9.01 14.20 2.28
CA LYS A 594 10.35 13.77 2.67
C LYS A 594 10.61 12.30 2.32
N PHE A 595 9.58 11.46 2.36
CA PHE A 595 9.66 10.08 1.90
C PHE A 595 9.93 10.00 0.39
N PHE A 596 9.19 10.78 -0.42
CA PHE A 596 9.36 10.80 -1.88
C PHE A 596 10.56 11.60 -2.41
N ASN A 597 11.12 12.51 -1.60
CA ASN A 597 12.34 13.24 -1.98
C ASN A 597 13.62 12.37 -1.91
N GLN A 598 13.47 11.07 -1.67
CA GLN A 598 14.56 10.09 -1.63
C GLN A 598 14.71 9.38 -2.97
N ASN A 599 15.71 8.52 -3.11
CA ASN A 599 15.80 7.64 -4.27
C ASN A 599 14.70 6.56 -4.21
N ILE A 600 13.51 6.91 -4.72
CA ILE A 600 12.34 6.03 -4.76
C ILE A 600 12.65 4.75 -5.55
N MET A 601 13.46 4.84 -6.61
CA MET A 601 13.83 3.67 -7.40
C MET A 601 14.61 2.66 -6.55
N SER A 602 15.62 3.11 -5.82
CA SER A 602 16.37 2.25 -4.89
C SER A 602 15.50 1.68 -3.78
N TYR A 603 14.50 2.43 -3.30
CA TYR A 603 13.55 1.91 -2.31
C TYR A 603 12.64 0.83 -2.89
N ILE A 604 12.09 1.04 -4.08
CA ILE A 604 11.20 0.07 -4.73
C ILE A 604 11.98 -1.20 -5.15
N THR A 605 13.25 -1.09 -5.56
CA THR A 605 14.07 -2.25 -5.95
C THR A 605 14.87 -2.87 -4.80
N ALA A 606 14.66 -2.41 -3.56
CA ALA A 606 15.38 -2.91 -2.40
C ALA A 606 15.09 -4.41 -2.15
N LYS A 607 16.16 -5.20 -1.97
CA LYS A 607 16.09 -6.64 -1.71
C LYS A 607 16.32 -6.93 -0.23
N ASN A 608 15.31 -6.66 0.59
CA ASN A 608 15.36 -6.95 2.03
C ASN A 608 14.56 -8.22 2.38
N SER A 609 14.76 -9.32 1.65
CA SER A 609 14.06 -10.60 1.90
C SER A 609 14.97 -11.78 1.61
N ILE A 610 14.91 -12.81 2.45
CA ILE A 610 15.78 -13.99 2.42
C ILE A 610 14.84 -15.19 2.29
N SER A 611 14.56 -15.61 1.06
CA SER A 611 13.47 -16.56 0.75
C SER A 611 13.60 -17.89 1.52
N VAL A 612 14.84 -18.35 1.78
CA VAL A 612 15.09 -19.59 2.55
C VAL A 612 14.72 -19.48 4.04
N LEU A 613 14.61 -18.26 4.58
CA LEU A 613 14.23 -18.01 5.97
C LEU A 613 12.75 -17.63 6.12
N ASP A 614 12.02 -17.46 5.01
CA ASP A 614 10.63 -17.12 5.01
C ASP A 614 9.77 -18.29 5.51
N TYR A 615 8.80 -17.99 6.37
CA TYR A 615 7.80 -18.96 6.80
C TYR A 615 6.70 -19.06 5.72
N PRO A 616 6.24 -20.27 5.32
CA PRO A 616 6.51 -21.59 5.92
C PRO A 616 7.70 -22.36 5.35
N TYR A 617 8.42 -21.84 4.35
CA TYR A 617 9.55 -22.54 3.73
C TYR A 617 10.59 -23.00 4.76
N CYS A 618 10.99 -22.12 5.68
CA CYS A 618 12.05 -22.36 6.66
C CYS A 618 11.74 -23.45 7.71
N VAL A 619 10.47 -23.86 7.83
CA VAL A 619 10.06 -24.91 8.78
C VAL A 619 9.76 -26.24 8.10
N VAL A 620 9.59 -26.25 6.78
CA VAL A 620 9.33 -27.46 5.98
C VAL A 620 10.63 -28.00 5.37
N HIS A 621 11.51 -27.11 4.91
CA HIS A 621 12.74 -27.49 4.22
C HIS A 621 13.95 -27.44 5.15
N GLU A 622 14.93 -28.33 4.90
CA GLU A 622 16.24 -28.23 5.54
C GLU A 622 16.93 -26.93 5.10
N LEU A 623 17.28 -26.10 6.08
CA LEU A 623 17.92 -24.82 5.82
C LEU A 623 19.34 -25.05 5.29
N PRO A 624 19.69 -24.53 4.10
CA PRO A 624 21.05 -24.58 3.61
C PRO A 624 21.99 -23.76 4.52
N GLU A 625 23.28 -24.08 4.50
CA GLU A 625 24.28 -23.24 5.16
C GLU A 625 24.20 -21.81 4.60
N LEU A 626 23.99 -20.83 5.49
CA LEU A 626 23.93 -19.42 5.10
C LEU A 626 25.30 -18.99 4.56
N THR A 627 25.35 -18.66 3.28
CA THR A 627 26.51 -18.04 2.62
C THR A 627 26.22 -16.57 2.31
N ALA A 628 27.25 -15.76 2.10
CA ALA A 628 27.08 -14.37 1.66
C ALA A 628 26.29 -14.29 0.34
N GLU A 629 26.52 -15.22 -0.57
CA GLU A 629 25.80 -15.35 -1.83
C GLU A 629 24.31 -15.67 -1.62
N SER A 630 23.96 -16.51 -0.64
CA SER A 630 22.55 -16.80 -0.31
C SER A 630 21.78 -15.61 0.29
N LEU A 631 22.48 -14.65 0.89
CA LEU A 631 21.90 -13.40 1.39
C LEU A 631 21.66 -12.39 0.26
N GLU A 632 22.47 -12.44 -0.80
CA GLU A 632 22.38 -11.57 -1.98
C GLU A 632 21.50 -12.16 -3.08
N ALA A 633 21.32 -13.48 -3.09
CA ALA A 633 20.37 -14.22 -3.92
C ALA A 633 18.92 -13.98 -3.46
N GLY A 634 18.49 -12.73 -3.41
CA GLY A 634 17.07 -12.38 -3.29
C GLY A 634 16.33 -12.67 -4.59
N ASP A 635 15.01 -12.83 -4.51
CA ASP A 635 14.13 -13.07 -5.67
C ASP A 635 14.53 -12.23 -6.90
N ASN A 636 14.43 -12.82 -8.09
CA ASN A 636 14.62 -12.14 -9.38
C ASN A 636 13.51 -11.11 -9.69
N ASN A 637 12.76 -10.69 -8.67
CA ASN A 637 11.70 -9.70 -8.79
C ASN A 637 12.31 -8.33 -9.08
N GLN A 638 11.73 -7.65 -10.07
CA GLN A 638 12.16 -6.31 -10.49
C GLN A 638 11.83 -5.24 -9.44
N PHE A 639 10.97 -5.56 -8.47
CA PHE A 639 10.53 -4.65 -7.42
C PHE A 639 10.14 -5.41 -6.14
N CYS A 640 10.16 -4.72 -5.01
CA CYS A 640 9.61 -5.15 -3.73
C CYS A 640 8.13 -4.72 -3.64
N TRP A 641 7.23 -5.70 -3.56
CA TRP A 641 5.77 -5.47 -3.51
C TRP A 641 5.39 -4.54 -2.35
N ARG A 642 5.94 -4.76 -1.14
CA ARG A 642 5.68 -3.96 0.06
C ARG A 642 5.99 -2.47 -0.14
N ASN A 643 7.13 -2.20 -0.77
CA ASN A 643 7.62 -0.84 -0.97
C ASN A 643 6.81 -0.13 -2.05
N LEU A 644 6.50 -0.82 -3.15
CA LEU A 644 5.64 -0.28 -4.20
C LEU A 644 4.21 -0.01 -3.69
N PHE A 645 3.63 -0.96 -2.96
CA PHE A 645 2.32 -0.82 -2.30
C PHE A 645 2.30 0.38 -1.34
N SER A 646 3.33 0.51 -0.50
CA SER A 646 3.50 1.64 0.42
C SER A 646 3.57 2.98 -0.31
N CYS A 647 4.38 3.08 -1.36
CA CYS A 647 4.47 4.28 -2.19
C CYS A 647 3.12 4.67 -2.79
N ILE A 648 2.38 3.71 -3.35
CA ILE A 648 1.05 3.97 -3.93
C ILE A 648 0.08 4.46 -2.84
N ASN A 649 0.09 3.84 -1.66
CA ASN A 649 -0.77 4.25 -0.56
C ASN A 649 -0.45 5.67 -0.06
N LEU A 650 0.82 5.99 0.16
CA LEU A 650 1.25 7.31 0.60
C LEU A 650 0.92 8.40 -0.44
N LEU A 651 1.05 8.13 -1.74
CA LEU A 651 0.60 9.04 -2.80
C LEU A 651 -0.92 9.24 -2.77
N ARG A 652 -1.69 8.17 -2.58
CA ARG A 652 -3.15 8.25 -2.47
C ARG A 652 -3.60 9.04 -1.23
N ILE A 653 -2.89 8.89 -0.11
CA ILE A 653 -3.11 9.68 1.11
C ILE A 653 -2.80 11.16 0.82
N LEU A 654 -1.63 11.46 0.25
CA LEU A 654 -1.23 12.83 -0.09
C LEU A 654 -2.26 13.51 -1.01
N ASN A 655 -2.74 12.80 -2.03
CA ASN A 655 -3.79 13.28 -2.93
C ASN A 655 -5.09 13.57 -2.16
N LYS A 656 -5.53 12.67 -1.28
CA LYS A 656 -6.72 12.89 -0.44
C LYS A 656 -6.59 14.11 0.49
N LEU A 657 -5.41 14.39 1.03
CA LEU A 657 -5.19 15.51 1.94
C LEU A 657 -5.09 16.87 1.22
N THR A 658 -4.55 16.89 0.00
CA THR A 658 -4.18 18.13 -0.72
C THR A 658 -5.16 18.52 -1.83
N LYS A 659 -5.85 17.55 -2.45
CA LYS A 659 -6.70 17.79 -3.62
C LYS A 659 -7.78 18.84 -3.33
N TRP A 660 -7.71 19.95 -4.07
CA TRP A 660 -8.62 21.09 -3.97
C TRP A 660 -8.63 21.79 -2.60
N LYS A 661 -7.57 21.66 -1.81
CA LYS A 661 -7.42 22.31 -0.49
C LYS A 661 -6.18 23.20 -0.47
N HIS A 662 -6.26 24.34 -1.17
CA HIS A 662 -5.13 25.27 -1.31
C HIS A 662 -4.56 25.76 0.03
N SER A 663 -5.40 25.89 1.06
CA SER A 663 -4.97 26.27 2.42
C SER A 663 -4.03 25.25 3.06
N ARG A 664 -4.16 23.96 2.74
CA ARG A 664 -3.29 22.88 3.26
C ARG A 664 -1.94 22.82 2.55
N THR A 665 -1.86 23.30 1.31
CA THR A 665 -0.63 23.33 0.52
C THR A 665 0.16 24.63 0.67
N MET A 666 -0.51 25.76 0.92
CA MET A 666 0.14 27.08 1.01
C MET A 666 0.73 27.40 2.39
N ARG A 667 0.35 26.66 3.45
CA ARG A 667 0.76 26.94 4.84
C ARG A 667 2.26 26.78 5.14
N ASN A 668 3.04 26.18 4.24
CA ASN A 668 4.48 26.02 4.42
C ASN A 668 5.32 27.26 4.08
N ARG A 669 4.73 28.36 3.55
CA ARG A 669 5.49 29.60 3.28
C ARG A 669 5.49 30.61 4.42
N GLU A 670 4.55 30.53 5.36
CA GLU A 670 4.43 31.56 6.42
C GLU A 670 5.35 31.30 7.63
N ASN A 671 5.94 30.11 7.77
CA ASN A 671 6.89 29.81 8.86
C ASN A 671 8.36 30.18 8.54
N ASP A 672 8.69 30.48 7.28
CA ASP A 672 10.04 30.97 6.90
C ASP A 672 10.15 32.51 6.90
N SER A 673 9.10 33.21 7.37
CA SER A 673 9.05 34.68 7.43
C SER A 673 8.79 35.22 8.85
N ARG A 674 9.21 34.47 9.88
CA ARG A 674 9.34 34.98 11.26
C ARG A 674 10.67 34.60 11.88
#